data_AF-A0A535TBZ9-F1
#
_entry.id   AF-A0A535TBZ9-F1
#
_cell.length_a   1.000
_cell.length_b   1.000
_cell.length_c   1.000
_cell.angle_alpha   90.00
_cell.angle_beta   90.00
_cell.angle_gamma   90.00
#
_symmetry.space_group_name_H-M   'P 1'
#
loop_
_entity.id
_entity.type
_entity.pdbx_description
1 polymer ?
#
loop_
_entity_poly.entity_id
_entity_poly.type
_entity_poly.pdbx_seq_one_letter_code
_entity_poly.pdbx_strand_id
1 'polypeptide(L)'
;MLLTGESKPPHMDRELFLQYLRDHSLEEGRAHIQEHIAELSEHKTIGGWLADEALRLLYAPFLSLKLAELLTFFGECGSHHPSQALGLKAKGDALFQIGHYEAALECLDTAGEDFLFLGDEGNWARSRISWVLCAGWLGRVEDALKAGEQARTVFLQLGEYYWAGVVDNNTAIVYEFIGRYQDALKLYENMLAIFSTVTDQSEISIKRSIAIAKVNQAEILSRLGKLEEAYCLFQRAQESFILLGETSLVIYLETHLAELDYIQGYYGSALRRYYQARDSMVQDNVDSPILLAELKLCMANCLVKLNRTQEACLLSEGGFEPHALASNLQRAEILLQMGSFTAAYAQAQVVKNYCDVQGLIARSIHASLLMASALIANVEQTEFREEQQTTLLQEATLLCKRVIFQARQHNLQGEIYKSHYLLGRIFSLQHNLLKAAKHYGAAIAQIERILDDLVYDLSASFLHTTWTVYEDMIALCLQQSQPEHAFYYLEQARSMALRQHLSSSKAPLGKNEREGNVVSTTVLRTRYELRDWQEQHRKYSVLLADIDTSLSPALNRDIIQTELKHCEEKLNELFERLYLYEASTPVRSQGSHSRKAVRLEQAALKVQRIDIAQVRQPLSADHLLLSYYIYEGKLVIFAITAEDLIVHEDPDGLAQLEYLLPLLHAHLQPQGWPDVLHPPQQLIRRLLKKLYDLLISPAIPLLPSPAGHLTIVPYGPLHQLPFHALYDGSHFLIEDYQMNYLPASSLLVHLGMQNDKQNGDSASAEISAGHPLVLAYSDDGHLLRVHDEARTIASLLEGRCYLEKEATIARLIQQASSSPIIHLATHGQSRLDAPNFSYVRLADGQLNAIDAFSLDLQKCELVTLSGCETGLALSGGGDEQLGLSRAFLAAGATSLVISLWPVEDNATNELMQRFYQHLLQGESKVQALRTAQCSLLHQTESMYVHPYFWAAFRLVGDVGPLRYRNNQRL
;
A
#
# COMPACT_ATOMS: atom_id res chain seq x y z
N MET A 1 6.60 21.54 88.96
CA MET A 1 5.12 21.52 89.04
C MET A 1 4.64 21.01 87.69
N LEU A 2 3.86 19.94 87.70
CA LEU A 2 3.37 19.15 86.56
C LEU A 2 2.62 19.98 85.51
N LEU A 3 2.68 19.52 84.26
CA LEU A 3 1.60 19.40 83.25
C LEU A 3 2.25 18.71 82.02
N THR A 4 2.44 17.39 81.98
CA THR A 4 1.50 16.42 81.37
C THR A 4 0.38 17.06 80.53
N GLY A 5 0.65 17.23 79.23
CA GLY A 5 -0.35 17.33 78.18
C GLY A 5 0.09 16.41 77.06
N GLU A 6 -0.62 15.30 76.88
CA GLU A 6 -0.43 14.33 75.80
C GLU A 6 -0.54 15.05 74.44
N SER A 7 0.59 15.32 73.79
CA SER A 7 0.60 15.68 72.38
C SER A 7 0.55 14.38 71.58
N LYS A 8 -0.59 14.11 70.94
CA LYS A 8 -0.64 13.18 69.79
C LYS A 8 0.55 13.47 68.86
N PRO A 9 1.22 12.45 68.31
CA PRO A 9 2.33 12.68 67.38
C PRO A 9 1.79 13.49 66.17
N PRO A 10 2.60 14.39 65.59
CA PRO A 10 2.17 15.18 64.45
C PRO A 10 1.78 14.23 63.32
N HIS A 11 0.60 14.43 62.73
CA HIS A 11 0.28 13.78 61.47
C HIS A 11 1.37 14.18 60.47
N MET A 12 2.21 13.22 60.10
CA MET A 12 3.24 13.42 59.08
C MET A 12 2.56 13.82 57.78
N ASP A 13 2.96 14.96 57.23
CA ASP A 13 2.44 15.43 55.95
C ASP A 13 3.03 14.56 54.83
N ARG A 14 2.14 13.78 54.18
CA ARG A 14 2.47 12.89 53.07
C ARG A 14 3.27 13.60 51.99
N GLU A 15 2.89 14.83 51.62
CA GLU A 15 3.53 15.54 50.50
C GLU A 15 4.95 15.97 50.86
N LEU A 16 5.15 16.50 52.07
CA LEU A 16 6.48 16.91 52.54
C LEU A 16 7.42 15.72 52.70
N PHE A 17 6.93 14.60 53.23
CA PHE A 17 7.72 13.37 53.38
C PHE A 17 8.14 12.79 52.03
N LEU A 18 7.20 12.65 51.08
CA LEU A 18 7.51 12.15 49.74
C LEU A 18 8.38 13.14 48.94
N GLN A 19 8.22 14.44 49.16
CA GLN A 19 9.08 15.46 48.54
C GLN A 19 10.53 15.35 49.06
N TYR A 20 10.73 15.22 50.37
CA TYR A 20 12.06 15.06 50.95
C TYR A 20 12.81 13.86 50.34
N LEU A 21 12.15 12.70 50.25
CA LEU A 21 12.75 11.48 49.68
C LEU A 21 13.03 11.58 48.18
N ARG A 22 12.28 12.44 47.45
CA ARG A 22 12.55 12.71 46.04
C ARG A 22 13.77 13.60 45.86
N ASP A 23 13.90 14.65 46.66
CA ASP A 23 14.91 15.71 46.47
C ASP A 23 16.29 15.32 47.02
N HIS A 24 16.37 14.38 47.97
CA HIS A 24 17.62 13.96 48.61
C HIS A 24 18.18 12.66 48.03
N SER A 25 19.47 12.40 48.32
CA SER A 25 20.14 11.16 47.91
C SER A 25 19.53 9.93 48.59
N LEU A 26 19.81 8.74 48.04
CA LEU A 26 19.37 7.47 48.63
C LEU A 26 19.89 7.30 50.07
N GLU A 27 21.12 7.73 50.34
CA GLU A 27 21.76 7.62 51.66
C GLU A 27 21.13 8.55 52.70
N GLU A 28 20.87 9.81 52.31
CA GLU A 28 20.15 10.78 53.14
C GLU A 28 18.70 10.35 53.39
N GLY A 29 18.03 9.75 52.39
CA GLY A 29 16.70 9.19 52.52
C GLY A 29 16.66 8.02 53.50
N ARG A 30 17.64 7.10 53.44
CA ARG A 30 17.77 5.99 54.41
C ARG A 30 18.02 6.52 55.82
N ALA A 31 18.91 7.49 55.98
CA ALA A 31 19.18 8.12 57.26
C ALA A 31 17.93 8.78 57.85
N HIS A 32 17.16 9.49 57.02
CA HIS A 32 15.91 10.14 57.42
C HIS A 32 14.85 9.12 57.87
N ILE A 33 14.67 8.03 57.11
CA ILE A 33 13.76 6.93 57.49
C ILE A 33 14.19 6.30 58.81
N GLN A 34 15.49 6.07 59.01
CA GLN A 34 16.02 5.43 60.21
C GLN A 34 15.90 6.34 61.45
N GLU A 35 16.12 7.64 61.30
CA GLU A 35 15.97 8.63 62.37
C GLU A 35 14.51 8.76 62.83
N HIS A 36 13.55 8.67 61.89
CA HIS A 36 12.12 8.87 62.15
C HIS A 36 11.32 7.57 62.22
N ILE A 37 11.96 6.39 62.25
CA ILE A 37 11.26 5.09 62.21
C ILE A 37 10.28 4.88 63.37
N ALA A 38 10.59 5.45 64.55
CA ALA A 38 9.72 5.41 65.71
C ALA A 38 8.45 6.28 65.55
N GLU A 39 8.52 7.32 64.72
CA GLU A 39 7.41 8.22 64.40
C GLU A 39 6.57 7.67 63.23
N LEU A 40 7.19 6.88 62.34
CA LEU A 40 6.59 6.19 61.19
C LEU A 40 5.79 4.92 61.58
N SER A 41 4.99 4.98 62.64
CA SER A 41 4.33 3.80 63.23
C SER A 41 3.23 3.16 62.34
N GLU A 42 2.65 3.90 61.39
CA GLU A 42 1.65 3.41 60.43
C GLU A 42 2.28 2.74 59.20
N HIS A 43 3.01 1.64 59.42
CA HIS A 43 3.82 0.98 58.40
C HIS A 43 3.05 0.58 57.13
N LYS A 44 1.79 0.17 57.26
CA LYS A 44 0.92 -0.15 56.11
C LYS A 44 0.57 1.08 55.28
N THR A 45 0.19 2.17 55.94
CA THR A 45 -0.20 3.43 55.28
C THR A 45 0.99 4.06 54.56
N ILE A 46 2.12 4.15 55.24
CA ILE A 46 3.37 4.74 54.71
C ILE A 46 3.96 3.87 53.60
N GLY A 47 3.94 2.54 53.78
CA GLY A 47 4.36 1.60 52.73
C GLY A 47 3.52 1.74 51.47
N GLY A 48 2.20 1.91 51.62
CA GLY A 48 1.30 2.22 50.51
C GLY A 48 1.63 3.54 49.81
N TRP A 49 1.90 4.61 50.56
CA TRP A 49 2.27 5.91 49.97
C TRP A 49 3.53 5.84 49.13
N LEU A 50 4.57 5.16 49.63
CA LEU A 50 5.83 4.98 48.91
C LEU A 50 5.65 4.11 47.66
N ALA A 51 4.83 3.05 47.76
CA ALA A 51 4.53 2.17 46.63
C ALA A 51 3.76 2.93 45.53
N ASP A 52 2.75 3.71 45.91
CA ASP A 52 1.96 4.53 44.99
C ASP A 52 2.82 5.62 44.34
N GLU A 53 3.72 6.25 45.10
CA GLU A 53 4.62 7.28 44.59
C GLU A 53 5.68 6.70 43.64
N ALA A 54 6.25 5.53 43.97
CA ALA A 54 7.17 4.82 43.08
C ALA A 54 6.49 4.41 41.76
N LEU A 55 5.23 3.96 41.82
CA LEU A 55 4.41 3.66 40.64
C LEU A 55 4.07 4.93 39.83
N ARG A 56 3.73 6.03 40.50
CA ARG A 56 3.46 7.33 39.85
C ARG A 56 4.66 7.84 39.07
N LEU A 57 5.87 7.58 39.58
CA LEU A 57 7.14 7.98 38.98
C LEU A 57 7.79 6.87 38.14
N LEU A 58 7.05 5.82 37.77
CA LEU A 58 7.59 4.67 37.02
C LEU A 58 8.34 5.07 35.73
N TYR A 59 7.87 6.11 35.05
CA TYR A 59 8.50 6.65 33.83
C TYR A 59 9.65 7.65 34.09
N ALA A 60 9.99 7.90 35.35
CA ALA A 60 11.24 8.52 35.80
C ALA A 60 12.05 7.45 36.55
N PRO A 61 12.61 6.45 35.84
CA PRO A 61 12.87 5.15 36.41
C PRO A 61 13.98 5.14 37.47
N PHE A 62 14.97 6.04 37.39
CA PHE A 62 15.97 6.18 38.44
C PHE A 62 15.38 6.71 39.75
N LEU A 63 14.40 7.60 39.67
CA LEU A 63 13.69 8.12 40.83
C LEU A 63 12.71 7.08 41.40
N SER A 64 12.00 6.34 40.54
CA SER A 64 11.17 5.20 40.93
C SER A 64 12.00 4.11 41.61
N LEU A 65 13.16 3.75 41.03
CA LEU A 65 14.09 2.78 41.59
C LEU A 65 14.60 3.23 42.97
N LYS A 66 14.99 4.50 43.11
CA LYS A 66 15.40 5.07 44.40
C LYS A 66 14.29 4.94 45.46
N LEU A 67 13.06 5.31 45.12
CA LEU A 67 11.92 5.20 46.04
C LEU A 67 11.59 3.74 46.37
N ALA A 68 11.70 2.83 45.41
CA ALA A 68 11.53 1.40 45.64
C ALA A 68 12.57 0.85 46.61
N GLU A 69 13.84 1.26 46.48
CA GLU A 69 14.89 0.89 47.43
C GLU A 69 14.68 1.47 48.83
N LEU A 70 14.18 2.71 48.91
CA LEU A 70 13.78 3.32 50.18
C LEU A 70 12.58 2.61 50.82
N LEU A 71 11.62 2.14 50.02
CA LEU A 71 10.47 1.35 50.49
C LEU A 71 10.90 -0.02 51.02
N THR A 72 11.79 -0.72 50.31
CA THR A 72 12.36 -1.99 50.81
C THR A 72 13.09 -1.76 52.13
N PHE A 73 13.92 -0.72 52.22
CA PHE A 73 14.65 -0.36 53.45
C PHE A 73 13.71 0.04 54.60
N PHE A 74 12.62 0.75 54.32
CA PHE A 74 11.59 1.07 55.31
C PHE A 74 10.93 -0.21 55.86
N GLY A 75 10.61 -1.17 55.00
CA GLY A 75 10.08 -2.48 55.40
C GLY A 75 11.05 -3.25 56.30
N GLU A 76 12.35 -3.21 56.01
CA GLU A 76 13.40 -3.84 56.82
C GLU A 76 13.55 -3.18 58.20
N CYS A 77 13.66 -1.84 58.23
CA CYS A 77 13.81 -1.08 59.48
C CYS A 77 12.58 -1.22 60.40
N GLY A 78 11.39 -1.27 59.81
CA GLY A 78 10.13 -1.46 60.53
C GLY A 78 9.76 -2.93 60.81
N SER A 79 10.56 -3.89 60.33
CA SER A 79 10.21 -5.33 60.33
C SER A 79 8.81 -5.62 59.76
N HIS A 80 8.39 -4.86 58.74
CA HIS A 80 7.07 -4.92 58.13
C HIS A 80 7.14 -5.57 56.75
N HIS A 81 7.04 -6.91 56.72
CA HIS A 81 7.15 -7.74 55.52
C HIS A 81 6.27 -7.30 54.32
N PRO A 82 5.01 -6.86 54.50
CA PRO A 82 4.22 -6.38 53.36
C PRO A 82 4.81 -5.15 52.64
N SER A 83 5.44 -4.23 53.38
CA SER A 83 6.09 -3.05 52.78
C SER A 83 7.37 -3.44 52.06
N GLN A 84 8.10 -4.44 52.58
CA GLN A 84 9.27 -4.99 51.92
C GLN A 84 8.91 -5.65 50.57
N ALA A 85 7.84 -6.45 50.53
CA ALA A 85 7.34 -7.08 49.30
C ALA A 85 6.87 -6.03 48.27
N LEU A 86 6.18 -4.97 48.70
CA LEU A 86 5.82 -3.83 47.84
C LEU A 86 7.05 -3.11 47.28
N GLY A 87 8.10 -2.96 48.09
CA GLY A 87 9.39 -2.38 47.66
C GLY A 87 10.08 -3.23 46.60
N LEU A 88 10.14 -4.55 46.79
CA LEU A 88 10.69 -5.48 45.79
C LEU A 88 9.90 -5.46 44.49
N LYS A 89 8.57 -5.43 44.55
CA LYS A 89 7.71 -5.31 43.37
C LYS A 89 7.98 -4.00 42.62
N ALA A 90 7.98 -2.87 43.31
CA ALA A 90 8.25 -1.56 42.72
C ALA A 90 9.66 -1.48 42.12
N LYS A 91 10.65 -2.12 42.78
CA LYS A 91 12.03 -2.23 42.28
C LYS A 91 12.08 -3.04 40.99
N GLY A 92 11.35 -4.16 40.94
CA GLY A 92 11.19 -4.96 39.74
C GLY A 92 10.60 -4.20 38.56
N ASP A 93 9.53 -3.43 38.80
CA ASP A 93 8.91 -2.58 37.77
C ASP A 93 9.87 -1.49 37.28
N ALA A 94 10.60 -0.83 38.18
CA ALA A 94 11.58 0.19 37.82
C ALA A 94 12.74 -0.40 37.01
N LEU A 95 13.27 -1.56 37.41
CA LEU A 95 14.32 -2.30 36.69
C LEU A 95 13.86 -2.73 35.28
N PHE A 96 12.59 -3.12 35.14
CA PHE A 96 11.98 -3.42 33.85
C PHE A 96 12.00 -2.19 32.92
N GLN A 97 11.67 -0.99 33.43
CA GLN A 97 11.66 0.24 32.62
C GLN A 97 13.05 0.65 32.12
N ILE A 98 14.13 0.27 32.82
CA ILE A 98 15.52 0.52 32.41
C ILE A 98 16.17 -0.66 31.69
N GLY A 99 15.39 -1.67 31.30
CA GLY A 99 15.88 -2.77 30.46
C GLY A 99 16.64 -3.89 31.18
N HIS A 100 16.68 -3.88 32.53
CA HIS A 100 17.34 -4.90 33.33
C HIS A 100 16.39 -6.08 33.63
N TYR A 101 15.96 -6.80 32.59
CA TYR A 101 14.87 -7.80 32.67
C TYR A 101 15.16 -8.97 33.61
N GLU A 102 16.41 -9.44 33.71
CA GLU A 102 16.79 -10.55 34.61
C GLU A 102 16.65 -10.15 36.07
N ALA A 103 17.25 -9.02 36.45
CA ALA A 103 17.14 -8.47 37.81
C ALA A 103 15.69 -8.06 38.15
N ALA A 104 14.95 -7.55 37.17
CA ALA A 104 13.52 -7.24 37.32
C ALA A 104 12.73 -8.52 37.62
N LEU A 105 12.96 -9.59 36.85
CA LEU A 105 12.29 -10.87 37.02
C LEU A 105 12.58 -11.49 38.39
N GLU A 106 13.82 -11.46 38.86
CA GLU A 106 14.21 -11.91 40.21
C GLU A 106 13.45 -11.16 41.30
N CYS A 107 13.44 -9.81 41.24
CA CYS A 107 12.72 -8.99 42.23
C CYS A 107 11.21 -9.27 42.24
N LEU A 108 10.60 -9.42 41.06
CA LEU A 108 9.17 -9.68 40.90
C LEU A 108 8.76 -11.10 41.33
N ASP A 109 9.64 -12.10 41.12
CA ASP A 109 9.43 -13.46 41.61
C ASP A 109 9.50 -13.49 43.14
N THR A 110 10.53 -12.90 43.76
CA THR A 110 10.63 -12.83 45.22
C THR A 110 9.45 -12.08 45.84
N ALA A 111 9.06 -10.92 45.28
CA ALA A 111 7.88 -10.20 45.74
C ALA A 111 6.59 -11.04 45.61
N GLY A 112 6.44 -11.78 44.51
CA GLY A 112 5.31 -12.67 44.30
C GLY A 112 5.25 -13.81 45.33
N GLU A 113 6.37 -14.44 45.66
CA GLU A 113 6.47 -15.46 46.69
C GLU A 113 6.09 -14.92 48.07
N ASP A 114 6.58 -13.72 48.42
CA ASP A 114 6.24 -13.04 49.67
C ASP A 114 4.73 -12.71 49.75
N PHE A 115 4.12 -12.22 48.66
CA PHE A 115 2.68 -11.96 48.64
C PHE A 115 1.84 -13.22 48.80
N LEU A 116 2.25 -14.34 48.19
CA LEU A 116 1.58 -15.63 48.40
C LEU A 116 1.71 -16.11 49.85
N PHE A 117 2.89 -15.97 50.46
CA PHE A 117 3.09 -16.30 51.87
C PHE A 117 2.21 -15.45 52.80
N LEU A 118 2.00 -14.18 52.45
CA LEU A 118 1.12 -13.24 53.17
C LEU A 118 -0.38 -13.44 52.87
N GLY A 119 -0.74 -14.31 51.91
CA GLY A 119 -2.12 -14.51 51.47
C GLY A 119 -2.71 -13.36 50.64
N ASP A 120 -1.86 -12.51 50.05
CA ASP A 120 -2.25 -11.34 49.27
C ASP A 120 -2.22 -11.66 47.76
N GLU A 121 -3.26 -12.36 47.30
CA GLU A 121 -3.37 -12.77 45.89
C GLU A 121 -3.46 -11.56 44.93
N GLY A 122 -3.99 -10.41 45.41
CA GLY A 122 -4.13 -9.20 44.61
C GLY A 122 -2.79 -8.54 44.29
N ASN A 123 -1.87 -8.48 45.25
CA ASN A 123 -0.52 -7.98 45.00
C ASN A 123 0.39 -9.01 44.31
N TRP A 124 0.15 -10.31 44.51
CA TRP A 124 0.75 -11.34 43.65
C TRP A 124 0.38 -11.14 42.18
N ALA A 125 -0.91 -10.93 41.87
CA ALA A 125 -1.35 -10.70 40.48
C ALA A 125 -0.71 -9.42 39.90
N ARG A 126 -0.55 -8.36 40.71
CA ARG A 126 0.14 -7.12 40.30
C ARG A 126 1.63 -7.32 40.05
N SER A 127 2.32 -8.18 40.79
CA SER A 127 3.74 -8.50 40.50
C SER A 127 3.89 -9.24 39.18
N ARG A 128 2.85 -9.94 38.72
CA ARG A 128 2.86 -10.64 37.43
C ARG A 128 2.71 -9.73 36.20
N ILE A 129 2.28 -8.47 36.35
CA ILE A 129 2.07 -7.56 35.20
C ILE A 129 3.36 -7.34 34.39
N SER A 130 4.40 -6.80 35.03
CA SER A 130 5.71 -6.57 34.38
C SER A 130 6.48 -7.89 34.19
N TRP A 131 6.27 -8.85 35.10
CA TRP A 131 6.93 -10.15 35.07
C TRP A 131 6.59 -10.94 33.80
N VAL A 132 5.34 -10.89 33.32
CA VAL A 132 4.92 -11.55 32.07
C VAL A 132 5.77 -11.10 30.88
N LEU A 133 6.03 -9.79 30.77
CA LEU A 133 6.89 -9.25 29.71
C LEU A 133 8.35 -9.66 29.91
N CYS A 134 8.90 -9.53 31.13
CA CYS A 134 10.26 -9.98 31.44
C CYS A 134 10.46 -11.47 31.09
N ALA A 135 9.55 -12.33 31.53
CA ALA A 135 9.59 -13.76 31.28
C ALA A 135 9.47 -14.06 29.78
N GLY A 136 8.57 -13.39 29.07
CA GLY A 136 8.41 -13.51 27.63
C GLY A 136 9.69 -13.13 26.87
N TRP A 137 10.30 -11.99 27.21
CA TRP A 137 11.53 -11.51 26.57
C TRP A 137 12.77 -12.35 26.91
N LEU A 138 12.79 -12.98 28.10
CA LEU A 138 13.79 -13.96 28.51
C LEU A 138 13.46 -15.39 28.04
N GLY A 139 12.55 -15.55 27.09
CA GLY A 139 12.24 -16.82 26.42
C GLY A 139 11.44 -17.82 27.26
N ARG A 140 11.01 -17.45 28.48
CA ARG A 140 10.11 -18.25 29.33
C ARG A 140 8.65 -18.05 28.93
N VAL A 141 8.35 -18.27 27.65
CA VAL A 141 7.06 -17.96 27.03
C VAL A 141 5.90 -18.71 27.69
N GLU A 142 6.04 -20.02 27.91
CA GLU A 142 4.97 -20.82 28.52
C GLU A 142 4.66 -20.36 29.94
N ASP A 143 5.70 -20.06 30.73
CA ASP A 143 5.53 -19.53 32.08
C ASP A 143 4.88 -18.15 32.06
N ALA A 144 5.28 -17.27 31.12
CA ALA A 144 4.69 -15.96 30.91
C ALA A 144 3.19 -16.04 30.61
N LEU A 145 2.80 -16.86 29.64
CA LEU A 145 1.39 -17.03 29.25
C LEU A 145 0.55 -17.60 30.40
N LYS A 146 1.08 -18.60 31.12
CA LYS A 146 0.42 -19.21 32.27
C LYS A 146 0.24 -18.23 33.42
N ALA A 147 1.29 -17.47 33.75
CA ALA A 147 1.22 -16.47 34.80
C ALA A 147 0.24 -15.33 34.44
N GLY A 148 0.22 -14.91 33.16
CA GLY A 148 -0.73 -13.93 32.66
C GLY A 148 -2.18 -14.38 32.84
N GLU A 149 -2.50 -15.62 32.45
CA GLU A 149 -3.84 -16.19 32.61
C GLU A 149 -4.27 -16.32 34.09
N GLN A 150 -3.34 -16.74 34.95
CA GLN A 150 -3.61 -16.86 36.39
C GLN A 150 -3.82 -15.48 37.04
N ALA A 151 -2.95 -14.50 36.76
CA ALA A 151 -3.09 -13.14 37.26
C ALA A 151 -4.40 -12.50 36.78
N ARG A 152 -4.76 -12.70 35.51
CA ARG A 152 -6.04 -12.28 34.94
C ARG A 152 -7.22 -12.87 35.72
N THR A 153 -7.17 -14.16 36.03
CA THR A 153 -8.24 -14.84 36.78
C THR A 153 -8.42 -14.24 38.17
N VAL A 154 -7.31 -13.95 38.86
CA VAL A 154 -7.34 -13.29 40.17
C VAL A 154 -7.95 -11.88 40.07
N PHE A 155 -7.53 -11.06 39.10
CA PHE A 155 -8.10 -9.72 38.91
C PHE A 155 -9.60 -9.75 38.66
N LEU A 156 -10.10 -10.70 37.85
CA LEU A 156 -11.54 -10.85 37.60
C LEU A 156 -12.31 -11.28 38.85
N GLN A 157 -11.73 -12.15 39.69
CA GLN A 157 -12.35 -12.57 40.97
C GLN A 157 -12.42 -11.42 41.98
N LEU A 158 -11.41 -10.53 41.98
CA LEU A 158 -11.36 -9.34 42.82
C LEU A 158 -12.19 -8.17 42.28
N GLY A 159 -12.75 -8.28 41.06
CA GLY A 159 -13.49 -7.20 40.41
C GLY A 159 -12.62 -6.06 39.87
N GLU A 160 -11.31 -6.29 39.71
CA GLU A 160 -10.31 -5.31 39.25
C GLU A 160 -10.14 -5.38 37.72
N TYR A 161 -11.20 -5.02 36.99
CA TYR A 161 -11.27 -5.19 35.53
C TYR A 161 -10.23 -4.37 34.77
N TYR A 162 -9.81 -3.20 35.29
CA TYR A 162 -8.73 -2.42 34.68
C TYR A 162 -7.43 -3.23 34.62
N TRP A 163 -7.04 -3.83 35.74
CA TRP A 163 -5.78 -4.59 35.83
C TRP A 163 -5.83 -5.91 35.05
N ALA A 164 -7.01 -6.53 34.95
CA ALA A 164 -7.22 -7.64 34.02
C ALA A 164 -6.92 -7.25 32.57
N GLY A 165 -7.35 -6.06 32.13
CA GLY A 165 -7.03 -5.54 30.80
C GLY A 165 -5.55 -5.22 30.60
N VAL A 166 -4.87 -4.70 31.64
CA VAL A 166 -3.42 -4.41 31.58
C VAL A 166 -2.59 -5.69 31.44
N VAL A 167 -2.92 -6.76 32.17
CA VAL A 167 -2.22 -8.05 32.00
C VAL A 167 -2.58 -8.72 30.66
N ASP A 168 -3.82 -8.57 30.16
CA ASP A 168 -4.22 -9.03 28.83
C ASP A 168 -3.40 -8.34 27.72
N ASN A 169 -3.15 -7.03 27.83
CA ASN A 169 -2.26 -6.29 26.94
C ASN A 169 -0.84 -6.89 26.92
N ASN A 170 -0.25 -7.08 28.10
CA ASN A 170 1.11 -7.62 28.20
C ASN A 170 1.18 -9.07 27.68
N THR A 171 0.15 -9.87 27.93
CA THR A 171 0.03 -11.22 27.38
C THR A 171 -0.10 -11.19 25.85
N ALA A 172 -0.84 -10.24 25.30
CA ALA A 172 -0.96 -10.04 23.86
C ALA A 172 0.37 -9.65 23.20
N ILE A 173 1.16 -8.79 23.86
CA ILE A 173 2.53 -8.46 23.43
C ILE A 173 3.41 -9.71 23.41
N VAL A 174 3.29 -10.62 24.39
CA VAL A 174 4.02 -11.91 24.37
C VAL A 174 3.57 -12.78 23.20
N TYR A 175 2.27 -12.86 22.90
CA TYR A 175 1.77 -13.58 21.71
C TYR A 175 2.29 -12.97 20.40
N GLU A 176 2.32 -11.64 20.31
CA GLU A 176 2.90 -10.93 19.18
C GLU A 176 4.39 -11.26 19.03
N PHE A 177 5.15 -11.20 20.12
CA PHE A 177 6.58 -11.46 20.15
C PHE A 177 6.95 -12.84 19.60
N ILE A 178 6.11 -13.85 19.85
CA ILE A 178 6.28 -15.21 19.32
C ILE A 178 5.61 -15.46 17.96
N GLY A 179 5.00 -14.43 17.35
CA GLY A 179 4.37 -14.49 16.03
C GLY A 179 2.97 -15.09 15.99
N ARG A 180 2.30 -15.25 17.14
CA ARG A 180 0.91 -15.72 17.24
C ARG A 180 -0.07 -14.54 17.14
N TYR A 181 -0.04 -13.86 16.01
CA TYR A 181 -0.76 -12.60 15.78
C TYR A 181 -2.28 -12.69 15.98
N GLN A 182 -2.91 -13.79 15.57
CA GLN A 182 -4.37 -13.96 15.74
C GLN A 182 -4.77 -14.10 17.22
N ASP A 183 -3.95 -14.75 18.04
CA ASP A 183 -4.21 -14.87 19.47
C ASP A 183 -4.02 -13.54 20.18
N ALA A 184 -3.01 -12.76 19.78
CA ALA A 184 -2.78 -11.40 20.26
C ALA A 184 -3.96 -10.47 19.91
N LEU A 185 -4.43 -10.46 18.65
CA LEU A 185 -5.59 -9.66 18.22
C LEU A 185 -6.84 -9.99 19.04
N LYS A 186 -7.09 -11.28 19.29
CA LYS A 186 -8.23 -11.71 20.10
C LYS A 186 -8.16 -11.19 21.54
N LEU A 187 -6.98 -11.11 22.13
CA LEU A 187 -6.80 -10.49 23.45
C LEU A 187 -7.05 -8.98 23.42
N TYR A 188 -6.58 -8.27 22.40
CA TYR A 188 -6.89 -6.84 22.24
C TYR A 188 -8.39 -6.58 22.07
N GLU A 189 -9.09 -7.40 21.28
CA GLU A 189 -10.56 -7.30 21.15
C GLU A 189 -11.26 -7.51 22.49
N ASN A 190 -10.86 -8.53 23.26
CA ASN A 190 -11.42 -8.80 24.58
C ASN A 190 -11.14 -7.65 25.56
N MET A 191 -9.93 -7.11 25.55
CA MET A 191 -9.50 -5.99 26.39
C MET A 191 -10.33 -4.72 26.09
N LEU A 192 -10.51 -4.38 24.81
CA LEU A 192 -11.30 -3.22 24.39
C LEU A 192 -12.78 -3.38 24.79
N ALA A 193 -13.32 -4.60 24.73
CA ALA A 193 -14.67 -4.89 25.20
C ALA A 193 -14.79 -4.70 26.74
N ILE A 194 -13.82 -5.17 27.51
CA ILE A 194 -13.80 -5.00 28.98
C ILE A 194 -13.69 -3.52 29.37
N PHE A 195 -12.76 -2.78 28.76
CA PHE A 195 -12.54 -1.36 29.08
C PHE A 195 -13.75 -0.45 28.83
N SER A 196 -14.70 -0.86 27.98
CA SER A 196 -15.97 -0.15 27.82
C SER A 196 -16.89 -0.22 29.07
N THR A 197 -16.59 -1.12 30.02
CA THR A 197 -17.38 -1.39 31.22
C THR A 197 -16.67 -1.03 32.53
N VAL A 198 -15.42 -0.55 32.45
CA VAL A 198 -14.55 -0.23 33.61
C VAL A 198 -14.91 1.12 34.22
N THR A 199 -15.10 1.16 35.54
CA THR A 199 -15.37 2.39 36.30
C THR A 199 -14.46 2.56 37.54
N ASP A 200 -13.56 1.62 37.79
CA ASP A 200 -12.70 1.52 38.98
C ASP A 200 -11.37 2.30 38.87
N GLN A 201 -11.15 3.02 37.78
CA GLN A 201 -9.96 3.84 37.54
C GLN A 201 -10.32 5.20 36.90
N SER A 202 -9.34 6.11 36.86
CA SER A 202 -9.54 7.43 36.24
C SER A 202 -9.84 7.30 34.74
N GLU A 203 -10.73 8.16 34.24
CA GLU A 203 -11.10 8.19 32.81
C GLU A 203 -9.87 8.40 31.90
N ILE A 204 -8.90 9.18 32.39
CA ILE A 204 -7.61 9.43 31.73
C ILE A 204 -6.83 8.13 31.57
N SER A 205 -6.68 7.34 32.66
CA SER A 205 -5.97 6.06 32.64
C SER A 205 -6.62 5.04 31.70
N ILE A 206 -7.96 4.98 31.68
CA ILE A 206 -8.71 4.09 30.80
C ILE A 206 -8.51 4.49 29.34
N LYS A 207 -8.66 5.78 29.01
CA LYS A 207 -8.44 6.31 27.64
C LYS A 207 -7.03 6.06 27.15
N ARG A 208 -6.03 6.25 28.01
CA ARG A 208 -4.61 5.97 27.72
C ARG A 208 -4.39 4.50 27.39
N SER A 209 -4.90 3.58 28.21
CA SER A 209 -4.73 2.13 27.98
C SER A 209 -5.47 1.65 26.73
N ILE A 210 -6.64 2.21 26.42
CA ILE A 210 -7.35 1.95 25.14
C ILE A 210 -6.50 2.41 23.95
N ALA A 211 -5.91 3.59 24.01
CA ALA A 211 -5.08 4.12 22.94
C ALA A 211 -3.84 3.24 22.71
N ILE A 212 -3.13 2.84 23.78
CA ILE A 212 -1.98 1.92 23.70
C ILE A 212 -2.38 0.57 23.08
N ALA A 213 -3.51 -0.02 23.48
CA ALA A 213 -3.99 -1.27 22.90
C ALA A 213 -4.27 -1.15 21.40
N LYS A 214 -4.82 0.00 20.95
CA LYS A 214 -5.03 0.27 19.52
C LYS A 214 -3.72 0.41 18.76
N VAL A 215 -2.69 1.02 19.35
CA VAL A 215 -1.34 1.08 18.75
C VAL A 215 -0.81 -0.33 18.52
N ASN A 216 -0.82 -1.17 19.55
CA ASN A 216 -0.28 -2.52 19.44
C ASN A 216 -1.11 -3.38 18.47
N GLN A 217 -2.44 -3.19 18.44
CA GLN A 217 -3.32 -3.83 17.46
C GLN A 217 -2.98 -3.40 16.03
N ALA A 218 -2.76 -2.10 15.81
CA ALA A 218 -2.37 -1.54 14.52
C ALA A 218 -1.02 -2.08 14.04
N GLU A 219 -0.05 -2.22 14.93
CA GLU A 219 1.25 -2.80 14.60
C GLU A 219 1.12 -4.25 14.11
N ILE A 220 0.28 -5.06 14.76
CA ILE A 220 0.00 -6.43 14.32
C ILE A 220 -0.69 -6.43 12.95
N LEU A 221 -1.67 -5.56 12.74
CA LEU A 221 -2.39 -5.45 11.46
C LEU A 221 -1.43 -5.02 10.34
N SER A 222 -0.50 -4.12 10.62
CA SER A 222 0.57 -3.72 9.69
C SER A 222 1.39 -4.93 9.25
N ARG A 223 1.85 -5.76 10.21
CA ARG A 223 2.61 -7.00 9.93
C ARG A 223 1.81 -8.07 9.19
N LEU A 224 0.48 -8.08 9.34
CA LEU A 224 -0.43 -8.95 8.60
C LEU A 224 -0.78 -8.41 7.21
N GLY A 225 -0.24 -7.26 6.81
CA GLY A 225 -0.51 -6.62 5.52
C GLY A 225 -1.82 -5.84 5.45
N LYS A 226 -2.51 -5.64 6.58
CA LYS A 226 -3.75 -4.86 6.71
C LYS A 226 -3.42 -3.40 7.02
N LEU A 227 -2.70 -2.76 6.09
CA LEU A 227 -2.07 -1.45 6.31
C LEU A 227 -3.09 -0.34 6.57
N GLU A 228 -4.27 -0.38 5.95
CA GLU A 228 -5.32 0.62 6.19
C GLU A 228 -5.99 0.48 7.56
N GLU A 229 -6.33 -0.75 7.96
CA GLU A 229 -6.86 -1.00 9.31
C GLU A 229 -5.86 -0.54 10.38
N ALA A 230 -4.57 -0.77 10.13
CA ALA A 230 -3.47 -0.27 10.97
C ALA A 230 -3.41 1.27 10.97
N TYR A 231 -3.46 1.91 9.81
CA TYR A 231 -3.42 3.37 9.67
C TYR A 231 -4.55 4.05 10.44
N CYS A 232 -5.79 3.57 10.27
CA CYS A 232 -6.97 4.11 10.95
C CYS A 232 -6.86 3.95 12.48
N LEU A 233 -6.34 2.81 12.96
CA LEU A 233 -6.12 2.61 14.39
C LEU A 233 -5.01 3.51 14.94
N PHE A 234 -3.91 3.72 14.20
CA PHE A 234 -2.85 4.65 14.57
C PHE A 234 -3.35 6.10 14.64
N GLN A 235 -4.11 6.57 13.64
CA GLN A 235 -4.72 7.91 13.68
C GLN A 235 -5.65 8.08 14.90
N ARG A 236 -6.54 7.11 15.16
CA ARG A 236 -7.45 7.16 16.32
C ARG A 236 -6.72 7.12 17.66
N ALA A 237 -5.60 6.41 17.74
CA ALA A 237 -4.74 6.43 18.92
C ALA A 237 -4.02 7.78 19.06
N GLN A 238 -3.59 8.37 17.95
CA GLN A 238 -2.91 9.68 17.91
C GLN A 238 -3.83 10.79 18.39
N GLU A 239 -5.06 10.88 17.89
CA GLU A 239 -6.08 11.81 18.38
C GLU A 239 -6.27 11.69 19.89
N SER A 240 -6.30 10.44 20.39
CA SER A 240 -6.46 10.18 21.82
C SER A 240 -5.25 10.69 22.62
N PHE A 241 -4.02 10.47 22.16
CA PHE A 241 -2.82 10.96 22.85
C PHE A 241 -2.66 12.49 22.78
N ILE A 242 -3.05 13.12 21.68
CA ILE A 242 -3.09 14.59 21.55
C ILE A 242 -4.05 15.17 22.61
N LEU A 243 -5.25 14.61 22.74
CA LEU A 243 -6.23 15.04 23.75
C LEU A 243 -5.73 14.82 25.19
N LEU A 244 -4.88 13.82 25.41
CA LEU A 244 -4.27 13.52 26.70
C LEU A 244 -3.00 14.35 26.98
N GLY A 245 -2.47 15.08 26.01
CA GLY A 245 -1.22 15.84 26.12
C GLY A 245 0.04 14.97 26.18
N GLU A 246 -0.02 13.74 25.66
CA GLU A 246 1.07 12.76 25.72
C GLU A 246 2.00 12.88 24.51
N THR A 247 2.80 13.96 24.45
CA THR A 247 3.63 14.32 23.29
C THR A 247 4.61 13.22 22.87
N SER A 248 5.22 12.51 23.82
CA SER A 248 6.15 11.41 23.52
C SER A 248 5.46 10.25 22.78
N LEU A 249 4.22 9.93 23.12
CA LEU A 249 3.42 8.90 22.45
C LEU A 249 2.91 9.35 21.08
N VAL A 250 2.68 10.66 20.89
CA VAL A 250 2.36 11.23 19.57
C VAL A 250 3.55 11.09 18.62
N ILE A 251 4.76 11.39 19.08
CA ILE A 251 6.00 11.21 18.29
C ILE A 251 6.21 9.73 17.97
N TYR A 252 6.02 8.84 18.95
CA TYR A 252 6.09 7.40 18.75
C TYR A 252 5.07 6.88 17.72
N LEU A 253 3.89 7.49 17.63
CA LEU A 253 2.93 7.14 16.58
C LEU A 253 3.32 7.67 15.20
N GLU A 254 3.91 8.85 15.11
CA GLU A 254 4.42 9.37 13.84
C GLU A 254 5.51 8.47 13.26
N THR A 255 6.34 7.82 14.09
CA THR A 255 7.29 6.79 13.63
C THR A 255 6.59 5.58 12.99
N HIS A 256 5.48 5.12 13.56
CA HIS A 256 4.71 3.99 13.02
C HIS A 256 3.93 4.36 11.76
N LEU A 257 3.37 5.57 11.68
CA LEU A 257 2.74 6.08 10.46
C LEU A 257 3.76 6.23 9.32
N ALA A 258 4.98 6.67 9.63
CA ALA A 258 6.08 6.70 8.67
C ALA A 258 6.51 5.30 8.22
N GLU A 259 6.42 4.30 9.10
CA GLU A 259 6.68 2.90 8.72
C GLU A 259 5.62 2.37 7.74
N LEU A 260 4.35 2.76 7.90
CA LEU A 260 3.31 2.44 6.92
C LEU A 260 3.61 3.06 5.56
N ASP A 261 4.06 4.32 5.50
CA ASP A 261 4.51 4.96 4.27
C ASP A 261 5.70 4.21 3.65
N TYR A 262 6.63 3.72 4.50
CA TYR A 262 7.80 2.94 4.07
C TYR A 262 7.39 1.60 3.44
N ILE A 263 6.51 0.84 4.09
CA ILE A 263 6.03 -0.47 3.61
C ILE A 263 5.32 -0.32 2.25
N GLN A 264 4.63 0.79 2.04
CA GLN A 264 3.93 1.10 0.78
C GLN A 264 4.88 1.59 -0.33
N GLY A 265 6.16 1.81 -0.04
CA GLY A 265 7.15 2.28 -1.00
C GLY A 265 7.25 3.80 -1.12
N TYR A 266 6.54 4.56 -0.29
CA TYR A 266 6.59 6.03 -0.24
C TYR A 266 7.79 6.53 0.57
N TYR A 267 9.01 6.09 0.22
CA TYR A 267 10.22 6.32 1.00
C TYR A 267 10.53 7.81 1.25
N GLY A 268 10.18 8.69 0.32
CA GLY A 268 10.30 10.15 0.51
C GLY A 268 9.29 10.72 1.52
N SER A 269 8.06 10.16 1.57
CA SER A 269 7.05 10.53 2.57
C SER A 269 7.46 10.04 3.95
N ALA A 270 7.82 8.75 4.05
CA ALA A 270 8.32 8.13 5.27
C ALA A 270 9.50 8.91 5.85
N LEU A 271 10.50 9.24 5.03
CA LEU A 271 11.66 10.01 5.45
C LEU A 271 11.29 11.39 5.99
N ARG A 272 10.34 12.11 5.36
CA ARG A 272 9.86 13.40 5.86
C ARG A 272 9.19 13.28 7.22
N ARG A 273 8.32 12.28 7.41
CA ARG A 273 7.69 12.02 8.71
C ARG A 273 8.70 11.67 9.79
N TYR A 274 9.72 10.86 9.48
CA TYR A 274 10.80 10.59 10.44
C TYR A 274 11.60 11.85 10.82
N TYR A 275 11.88 12.74 9.85
CA TYR A 275 12.49 14.04 10.14
C TYR A 275 11.57 14.89 11.04
N GLN A 276 10.27 14.93 10.75
CA GLN A 276 9.29 15.67 11.55
C GLN A 276 9.20 15.13 12.99
N ALA A 277 9.19 13.82 13.17
CA ALA A 277 9.18 13.18 14.48
C ALA A 277 10.46 13.54 15.27
N ARG A 278 11.63 13.47 14.64
CA ARG A 278 12.90 13.89 15.25
C ARG A 278 12.91 15.37 15.63
N ASP A 279 12.43 16.23 14.76
CA ASP A 279 12.40 17.68 15.01
C ASP A 279 11.41 18.01 16.14
N SER A 280 10.28 17.30 16.22
CA SER A 280 9.32 17.40 17.33
C SER A 280 9.95 16.96 18.66
N MET A 281 10.79 15.92 18.67
CA MET A 281 11.53 15.54 19.89
C MET A 281 12.43 16.67 20.39
N VAL A 282 13.09 17.40 19.49
CA VAL A 282 13.96 18.53 19.85
C VAL A 282 13.13 19.73 20.32
N GLN A 283 12.03 20.05 19.63
CA GLN A 283 11.16 21.18 19.96
C GLN A 283 10.48 21.00 21.32
N ASP A 284 10.02 19.79 21.61
CA ASP A 284 9.27 19.48 22.83
C ASP A 284 10.16 18.96 23.97
N ASN A 285 11.50 19.03 23.82
CA ASN A 285 12.50 18.53 24.78
C ASN A 285 12.26 17.07 25.22
N VAL A 286 11.86 16.20 24.30
CA VAL A 286 11.67 14.77 24.55
C VAL A 286 13.03 14.06 24.48
N ASP A 287 13.64 13.83 25.64
CA ASP A 287 14.92 13.13 25.77
C ASP A 287 14.71 11.60 25.86
N SER A 288 14.67 10.94 24.70
CA SER A 288 14.59 9.47 24.59
C SER A 288 15.67 8.93 23.65
N PRO A 289 16.80 8.44 24.18
CA PRO A 289 17.86 7.85 23.38
C PRO A 289 17.41 6.65 22.54
N ILE A 290 16.43 5.88 23.04
CA ILE A 290 15.87 4.70 22.36
C ILE A 290 15.07 5.11 21.13
N LEU A 291 14.15 6.07 21.29
CA LEU A 291 13.31 6.56 20.19
C LEU A 291 14.17 7.26 19.12
N LEU A 292 15.17 8.03 19.54
CA LEU A 292 16.11 8.67 18.63
C LEU A 292 16.93 7.65 17.84
N ALA A 293 17.33 6.55 18.47
CA ALA A 293 18.06 5.48 17.79
C ALA A 293 17.19 4.78 16.73
N GLU A 294 15.94 4.46 17.07
CA GLU A 294 14.96 3.87 16.15
C GLU A 294 14.68 4.79 14.95
N LEU A 295 14.45 6.08 15.21
CA LEU A 295 14.29 7.10 14.17
C LEU A 295 15.47 7.13 13.20
N LYS A 296 16.71 7.21 13.71
CA LYS A 296 17.91 7.25 12.86
C LYS A 296 18.03 6.01 11.96
N LEU A 297 17.66 4.84 12.48
CA LEU A 297 17.69 3.60 11.73
C LEU A 297 16.64 3.58 10.61
N CYS A 298 15.40 3.96 10.91
CA CYS A 298 14.34 4.03 9.91
C CYS A 298 14.61 5.10 8.84
N MET A 299 15.24 6.23 9.21
CA MET A 299 15.71 7.23 8.26
C MET A 299 16.80 6.67 7.34
N ALA A 300 17.78 5.95 7.88
CA ALA A 300 18.82 5.29 7.09
C ALA A 300 18.21 4.29 6.09
N ASN A 301 17.22 3.50 6.50
CA ASN A 301 16.47 2.59 5.62
C ASN A 301 15.82 3.33 4.45
N CYS A 302 15.14 4.44 4.71
CA CYS A 302 14.54 5.25 3.65
C CYS A 302 15.61 5.81 2.69
N LEU A 303 16.73 6.29 3.23
CA LEU A 303 17.81 6.86 2.43
C LEU A 303 18.48 5.82 1.52
N VAL A 304 18.66 4.58 1.99
CA VAL A 304 19.15 3.49 1.13
C VAL A 304 18.18 3.21 -0.01
N LYS A 305 16.87 3.14 0.25
CA LYS A 305 15.85 2.97 -0.79
C LYS A 305 15.78 4.13 -1.79
N LEU A 306 16.15 5.33 -1.35
CA LEU A 306 16.28 6.52 -2.19
C LEU A 306 17.65 6.65 -2.87
N ASN A 307 18.49 5.61 -2.82
CA ASN A 307 19.84 5.58 -3.38
C ASN A 307 20.81 6.65 -2.82
N ARG A 308 20.58 7.08 -1.58
CA ARG A 308 21.38 8.08 -0.82
C ARG A 308 22.24 7.39 0.23
N THR A 309 23.05 6.43 -0.20
CA THR A 309 23.78 5.49 0.67
C THR A 309 24.84 6.16 1.56
N GLN A 310 25.50 7.23 1.09
CA GLN A 310 26.47 7.98 1.92
C GLN A 310 25.82 8.66 3.12
N GLU A 311 24.61 9.20 2.95
CA GLU A 311 23.87 9.85 4.04
C GLU A 311 23.32 8.83 5.03
N ALA A 312 22.91 7.65 4.53
CA ALA A 312 22.55 6.52 5.39
C ALA A 312 23.74 6.07 6.26
N CYS A 313 24.96 6.05 5.72
CA CYS A 313 26.17 5.74 6.49
C CYS A 313 26.38 6.72 7.66
N LEU A 314 26.30 8.03 7.40
CA LEU A 314 26.49 9.06 8.43
C LEU A 314 25.45 8.97 9.56
N LEU A 315 24.22 8.57 9.24
CA LEU A 315 23.17 8.33 10.25
C LEU A 315 23.41 7.06 11.07
N SER A 316 24.12 6.08 10.52
CA SER A 316 24.45 4.81 11.17
C SER A 316 25.73 4.85 12.03
N GLU A 317 26.59 5.85 11.84
CA GLU A 317 27.82 6.08 12.60
C GLU A 317 27.51 6.74 13.95
N GLY A 318 27.04 5.95 14.93
CA GLY A 318 26.68 6.50 16.24
C GLY A 318 26.18 5.49 17.27
N GLY A 319 26.98 4.46 17.56
CA GLY A 319 26.90 3.64 18.78
C GLY A 319 25.51 3.18 19.23
N PHE A 320 24.96 2.17 18.55
CA PHE A 320 23.73 1.50 18.96
C PHE A 320 24.04 0.25 19.81
N GLU A 321 23.88 0.33 21.14
CA GLU A 321 23.98 -0.81 22.08
C GLU A 321 22.86 -0.65 23.14
N PRO A 322 22.23 -1.71 23.71
CA PRO A 322 21.79 -2.98 23.11
C PRO A 322 20.38 -3.39 23.64
N HIS A 323 19.26 -2.92 23.07
CA HIS A 323 17.90 -3.42 23.42
C HIS A 323 17.07 -3.86 22.19
N ALA A 324 17.77 -4.28 21.14
CA ALA A 324 17.31 -4.11 19.77
C ALA A 324 17.27 -5.43 18.99
N LEU A 325 16.44 -6.42 19.35
CA LEU A 325 16.33 -7.61 18.48
C LEU A 325 15.77 -7.24 17.09
N ALA A 326 14.78 -6.33 17.04
CA ALA A 326 14.24 -5.77 15.80
C ALA A 326 15.22 -4.82 15.11
N SER A 327 15.85 -3.90 15.85
CA SER A 327 16.80 -2.94 15.28
C SER A 327 18.12 -3.59 14.84
N ASN A 328 18.52 -4.73 15.43
CA ASN A 328 19.66 -5.53 14.96
C ASN A 328 19.35 -6.32 13.69
N LEU A 329 18.10 -6.77 13.49
CA LEU A 329 17.65 -7.37 12.22
C LEU A 329 17.63 -6.33 11.11
N GLN A 330 17.02 -5.18 11.36
CA GLN A 330 17.02 -4.05 10.41
C GLN A 330 18.44 -3.57 10.08
N ARG A 331 19.34 -3.54 11.08
CA ARG A 331 20.75 -3.26 10.82
C ARG A 331 21.40 -4.29 9.89
N ALA A 332 21.09 -5.58 10.05
CA ALA A 332 21.59 -6.61 9.15
C ALA A 332 21.07 -6.42 7.71
N GLU A 333 19.81 -5.99 7.54
CA GLU A 333 19.24 -5.62 6.23
C GLU A 333 19.94 -4.43 5.59
N ILE A 334 20.21 -3.38 6.37
CA ILE A 334 20.95 -2.21 5.90
C ILE A 334 22.35 -2.62 5.43
N LEU A 335 23.06 -3.39 6.26
CA LEU A 335 24.40 -3.88 5.91
C LEU A 335 24.39 -4.71 4.62
N LEU A 336 23.35 -5.53 4.41
CA LEU A 336 23.16 -6.28 3.18
C LEU A 336 22.95 -5.36 1.97
N GLN A 337 22.09 -4.35 2.09
CA GLN A 337 21.82 -3.39 1.02
C GLN A 337 23.04 -2.48 0.72
N MET A 338 23.88 -2.23 1.73
CA MET A 338 25.14 -1.48 1.59
C MET A 338 26.28 -2.29 0.95
N GLY A 339 26.07 -3.58 0.65
CA GLY A 339 27.12 -4.44 0.12
C GLY A 339 28.10 -5.00 1.17
N SER A 340 27.85 -4.78 2.46
CA SER A 340 28.66 -5.30 3.57
C SER A 340 28.24 -6.71 3.99
N PHE A 341 28.34 -7.66 3.07
CA PHE A 341 27.73 -9.00 3.19
C PHE A 341 28.20 -9.81 4.38
N THR A 342 29.50 -9.78 4.69
CA THR A 342 30.07 -10.52 5.83
C THR A 342 29.60 -9.96 7.17
N ALA A 343 29.51 -8.63 7.28
CA ALA A 343 28.97 -7.95 8.45
C ALA A 343 27.46 -8.20 8.60
N ALA A 344 26.70 -8.17 7.50
CA ALA A 344 25.28 -8.50 7.48
C ALA A 344 25.03 -9.92 7.97
N TYR A 345 25.79 -10.90 7.45
CA TYR A 345 25.71 -12.29 7.89
C TYR A 345 26.03 -12.44 9.38
N ALA A 346 27.14 -11.86 9.86
CA ALA A 346 27.53 -11.96 11.26
C ALA A 346 26.47 -11.34 12.20
N GLN A 347 25.93 -10.18 11.83
CA GLN A 347 24.88 -9.51 12.59
C GLN A 347 23.60 -10.37 12.64
N ALA A 348 23.16 -10.89 11.49
CA ALA A 348 21.99 -11.76 11.42
C ALA A 348 22.20 -13.07 12.19
N GLN A 349 23.42 -13.63 12.20
CA GLN A 349 23.76 -14.84 12.93
C GLN A 349 23.68 -14.64 14.45
N VAL A 350 24.15 -13.50 14.96
CA VAL A 350 24.00 -13.16 16.40
C VAL A 350 22.53 -13.10 16.79
N VAL A 351 21.71 -12.41 16.00
CA VAL A 351 20.25 -12.34 16.22
C VAL A 351 19.62 -13.73 16.16
N LYS A 352 19.94 -14.53 15.14
CA LYS A 352 19.40 -15.88 14.99
C LYS A 352 19.72 -16.76 16.20
N ASN A 353 20.98 -16.77 16.66
CA ASN A 353 21.40 -17.60 17.79
C ASN A 353 20.67 -17.21 19.07
N TYR A 354 20.50 -15.90 19.31
CA TYR A 354 19.69 -15.41 20.41
C TYR A 354 18.24 -15.86 20.27
N CYS A 355 17.60 -15.65 19.11
CA CYS A 355 16.22 -16.07 18.86
C CYS A 355 16.01 -17.58 19.04
N ASP A 356 16.95 -18.41 18.61
CA ASP A 356 16.87 -19.87 18.74
C ASP A 356 16.90 -20.32 20.20
N VAL A 357 17.75 -19.70 21.04
CA VAL A 357 17.80 -19.97 22.49
C VAL A 357 16.50 -19.53 23.17
N GLN A 358 15.93 -18.41 22.72
CA GLN A 358 14.73 -17.81 23.32
C GLN A 358 13.41 -18.34 22.73
N GLY A 359 13.44 -19.26 21.76
CA GLY A 359 12.23 -19.80 21.12
C GLY A 359 11.48 -18.83 20.20
N LEU A 360 12.14 -17.80 19.67
CA LEU A 360 11.54 -16.74 18.83
C LEU A 360 11.55 -17.13 17.35
N ILE A 361 10.63 -18.02 16.98
CA ILE A 361 10.66 -18.74 15.70
C ILE A 361 10.57 -17.81 14.49
N ALA A 362 9.65 -16.84 14.47
CA ALA A 362 9.49 -15.93 13.32
C ALA A 362 10.72 -15.06 13.09
N ARG A 363 11.33 -14.52 14.15
CA ARG A 363 12.53 -13.68 14.07
C ARG A 363 13.78 -14.51 13.74
N SER A 364 13.88 -15.74 14.24
CA SER A 364 14.93 -16.68 13.83
C SER A 364 14.84 -17.04 12.35
N ILE A 365 13.62 -17.26 11.84
CA ILE A 365 13.35 -17.50 10.42
C ILE A 365 13.82 -16.30 9.58
N HIS A 366 13.43 -15.08 9.97
CA HIS A 366 13.81 -13.85 9.26
C HIS A 366 15.33 -13.66 9.25
N ALA A 367 15.98 -13.82 10.41
CA ALA A 367 17.44 -13.78 10.52
C ALA A 367 18.12 -14.81 9.61
N SER A 368 17.57 -16.03 9.54
CA SER A 368 18.09 -17.11 8.69
C SER A 368 17.98 -16.79 7.20
N LEU A 369 16.92 -16.08 6.78
CA LEU A 369 16.78 -15.61 5.41
C LEU A 369 17.77 -14.49 5.08
N LEU A 370 17.99 -13.55 6.00
CA LEU A 370 19.03 -12.52 5.83
C LEU A 370 20.43 -13.12 5.71
N MET A 371 20.74 -14.14 6.52
CA MET A 371 21.98 -14.90 6.38
C MET A 371 22.09 -15.53 4.99
N ALA A 372 21.03 -16.20 4.50
CA ALA A 372 21.03 -16.81 3.18
C ALA A 372 21.18 -15.76 2.06
N SER A 373 20.48 -14.62 2.14
CA SER A 373 20.62 -13.51 1.19
C SER A 373 22.02 -12.91 1.19
N ALA A 374 22.65 -12.75 2.36
CA ALA A 374 24.03 -12.27 2.48
C ALA A 374 25.03 -13.23 1.82
N LEU A 375 24.86 -14.55 2.00
CA LEU A 375 25.69 -15.55 1.34
C LEU A 375 25.57 -15.50 -0.19
N ILE A 376 24.34 -15.39 -0.70
CA ILE A 376 24.06 -15.30 -2.15
C ILE A 376 24.67 -14.04 -2.74
N ALA A 377 24.40 -12.87 -2.14
CA ALA A 377 24.91 -11.59 -2.62
C ALA A 377 26.45 -11.52 -2.58
N ASN A 378 27.08 -12.12 -1.56
CA ASN A 378 28.52 -12.22 -1.46
C ASN A 378 29.12 -13.01 -2.64
N VAL A 379 28.49 -14.13 -3.01
CA VAL A 379 28.89 -14.96 -4.15
C VAL A 379 28.73 -14.22 -5.48
N GLU A 380 27.70 -13.38 -5.63
CA GLU A 380 27.46 -12.63 -6.86
C GLU A 380 28.45 -11.48 -7.08
N GLN A 381 28.89 -10.82 -6.00
CA GLN A 381 29.74 -9.62 -6.11
C GLN A 381 31.23 -9.87 -5.85
N THR A 382 31.61 -11.01 -5.29
CA THR A 382 33.00 -11.33 -4.96
C THR A 382 33.47 -12.58 -5.72
N GLU A 383 34.65 -12.50 -6.35
CA GLU A 383 35.26 -13.67 -6.99
C GLU A 383 35.77 -14.67 -5.94
N PHE A 384 35.14 -15.85 -5.88
CA PHE A 384 35.56 -16.98 -5.04
C PHE A 384 36.11 -18.12 -5.89
N ARG A 385 36.92 -19.00 -5.28
CA ARG A 385 37.24 -20.31 -5.87
C ARG A 385 35.98 -21.18 -5.90
N GLU A 386 35.82 -22.03 -6.92
CA GLU A 386 34.64 -22.89 -7.09
C GLU A 386 34.27 -23.70 -5.84
N GLU A 387 35.26 -24.22 -5.09
CA GLU A 387 35.04 -24.97 -3.85
C GLU A 387 34.41 -24.10 -2.73
N GLN A 388 34.86 -22.85 -2.60
CA GLN A 388 34.36 -21.92 -1.60
C GLN A 388 32.95 -21.43 -1.97
N GLN A 389 32.73 -21.11 -3.24
CA GLN A 389 31.42 -20.76 -3.77
C GLN A 389 30.40 -21.89 -3.54
N THR A 390 30.79 -23.13 -3.83
CA THR A 390 29.95 -24.31 -3.62
C THR A 390 29.57 -24.47 -2.14
N THR A 391 30.51 -24.23 -1.23
CA THR A 391 30.29 -24.33 0.22
C THR A 391 29.29 -23.27 0.71
N LEU A 392 29.47 -22.01 0.31
CA LEU A 392 28.56 -20.91 0.68
C LEU A 392 27.13 -21.14 0.15
N LEU A 393 27.00 -21.60 -1.11
CA LEU A 393 25.69 -21.90 -1.71
C LEU A 393 25.02 -23.13 -1.07
N GLN A 394 25.78 -24.14 -0.63
CA GLN A 394 25.26 -25.27 0.12
C GLN A 394 24.71 -24.85 1.49
N GLU A 395 25.42 -23.96 2.19
CA GLU A 395 24.95 -23.41 3.46
C GLU A 395 23.66 -22.60 3.27
N ALA A 396 23.62 -21.69 2.30
CA ALA A 396 22.42 -20.91 1.96
C ALA A 396 21.23 -21.81 1.59
N THR A 397 21.48 -22.91 0.86
CA THR A 397 20.46 -23.91 0.51
C THR A 397 19.88 -24.58 1.76
N LEU A 398 20.73 -24.94 2.71
CA LEU A 398 20.31 -25.58 3.96
C LEU A 398 19.45 -24.63 4.80
N LEU A 399 19.86 -23.37 4.93
CA LEU A 399 19.09 -22.34 5.62
C LEU A 399 17.69 -22.19 5.02
N CYS A 400 17.58 -21.99 3.69
CA CYS A 400 16.29 -21.83 3.02
C CYS A 400 15.36 -23.04 3.20
N LYS A 401 15.90 -24.27 3.12
CA LYS A 401 15.10 -25.49 3.32
C LYS A 401 14.57 -25.62 4.75
N ARG A 402 15.38 -25.27 5.75
CA ARG A 402 14.95 -25.27 7.16
C ARG A 402 13.87 -24.23 7.39
N VAL A 403 14.05 -23.03 6.84
CA VAL A 403 13.06 -21.96 6.90
C VAL A 403 11.73 -22.40 6.29
N ILE A 404 11.71 -23.00 5.09
CA ILE A 404 10.44 -23.49 4.48
C ILE A 404 9.70 -24.46 5.40
N PHE A 405 10.43 -25.38 6.03
CA PHE A 405 9.84 -26.35 6.94
C PHE A 405 9.22 -25.66 8.16
N GLN A 406 9.96 -24.78 8.82
CA GLN A 406 9.48 -24.05 10.00
C GLN A 406 8.35 -23.07 9.65
N ALA A 407 8.50 -22.28 8.58
CA ALA A 407 7.50 -21.34 8.12
C ALA A 407 6.16 -22.01 7.79
N ARG A 408 6.16 -23.23 7.23
CA ARG A 408 4.94 -24.01 6.99
C ARG A 408 4.24 -24.45 8.29
N GLN A 409 4.99 -24.82 9.32
CA GLN A 409 4.43 -25.20 10.61
C GLN A 409 3.75 -24.02 11.31
N HIS A 410 4.26 -22.81 11.09
CA HIS A 410 3.78 -21.58 11.73
C HIS A 410 2.96 -20.67 10.79
N ASN A 411 2.56 -21.17 9.61
CA ASN A 411 1.74 -20.47 8.62
C ASN A 411 2.31 -19.11 8.15
N LEU A 412 3.64 -18.98 8.06
CA LEU A 412 4.33 -17.76 7.62
C LEU A 412 4.47 -17.73 6.09
N GLN A 413 3.38 -17.42 5.37
CA GLN A 413 3.32 -17.49 3.91
C GLN A 413 4.34 -16.58 3.19
N GLY A 414 4.64 -15.40 3.76
CA GLY A 414 5.64 -14.47 3.24
C GLY A 414 7.05 -15.07 3.21
N GLU A 415 7.43 -15.76 4.29
CA GLU A 415 8.76 -16.35 4.40
C GLU A 415 8.92 -17.59 3.50
N ILE A 416 7.81 -18.27 3.17
CA ILE A 416 7.80 -19.40 2.24
C ILE A 416 8.17 -18.95 0.82
N TYR A 417 7.54 -17.90 0.27
CA TYR A 417 7.85 -17.47 -1.10
C TYR A 417 9.28 -16.91 -1.18
N LYS A 418 9.71 -16.11 -0.20
CA LYS A 418 11.09 -15.57 -0.12
C LYS A 418 12.12 -16.70 -0.12
N SER A 419 11.88 -17.76 0.66
CA SER A 419 12.77 -18.93 0.67
C SER A 419 12.83 -19.65 -0.67
N HIS A 420 11.68 -19.84 -1.34
CA HIS A 420 11.64 -20.45 -2.66
C HIS A 420 12.34 -19.58 -3.70
N TYR A 421 12.19 -18.26 -3.62
CA TYR A 421 12.89 -17.31 -4.47
C TYR A 421 14.42 -17.39 -4.30
N LEU A 422 14.92 -17.35 -3.06
CA LEU A 422 16.36 -17.51 -2.78
C LEU A 422 16.90 -18.85 -3.27
N LEU A 423 16.15 -19.95 -3.12
CA LEU A 423 16.53 -21.24 -3.71
C LEU A 423 16.61 -21.20 -5.24
N GLY A 424 15.70 -20.49 -5.88
CA GLY A 424 15.74 -20.25 -7.32
C GLY A 424 17.03 -19.55 -7.74
N ARG A 425 17.41 -18.48 -7.03
CA ARG A 425 18.66 -17.73 -7.26
C ARG A 425 19.89 -18.60 -7.03
N ILE A 426 19.94 -19.37 -5.94
CA ILE A 426 21.04 -20.31 -5.66
C ILE A 426 21.21 -21.30 -6.82
N PHE A 427 20.13 -21.90 -7.30
CA PHE A 427 20.22 -22.86 -8.40
C PHE A 427 20.56 -22.19 -9.74
N SER A 428 20.19 -20.92 -9.94
CA SER A 428 20.63 -20.13 -11.10
C SER A 428 22.14 -19.94 -11.09
N LEU A 429 22.72 -19.55 -9.94
CA LEU A 429 24.18 -19.42 -9.74
C LEU A 429 24.93 -20.75 -9.89
N GLN A 430 24.27 -21.88 -9.63
CA GLN A 430 24.82 -23.22 -9.87
C GLN A 430 24.62 -23.70 -11.32
N HIS A 431 24.10 -22.85 -12.22
CA HIS A 431 23.73 -23.19 -13.59
C HIS A 431 22.73 -24.36 -13.70
N ASN A 432 21.95 -24.63 -12.65
CA ASN A 432 20.89 -25.64 -12.64
C ASN A 432 19.53 -25.02 -12.96
N LEU A 433 19.36 -24.64 -14.22
CA LEU A 433 18.21 -23.86 -14.69
C LEU A 433 16.86 -24.56 -14.45
N LEU A 434 16.81 -25.90 -14.54
CA LEU A 434 15.60 -26.67 -14.27
C LEU A 434 15.14 -26.57 -12.80
N LYS A 435 16.08 -26.65 -11.85
CA LYS A 435 15.75 -26.47 -10.43
C LYS A 435 15.44 -25.01 -10.12
N ALA A 436 16.15 -24.06 -10.74
CA ALA A 436 15.86 -22.64 -10.60
C ALA A 436 14.41 -22.34 -11.00
N ALA A 437 14.01 -22.76 -12.21
CA ALA A 437 12.65 -22.59 -12.73
C ALA A 437 11.58 -23.22 -11.81
N LYS A 438 11.84 -24.42 -11.29
CA LYS A 438 10.94 -25.08 -10.34
C LYS A 438 10.75 -24.26 -9.06
N HIS A 439 11.82 -23.68 -8.53
CA HIS A 439 11.79 -22.91 -7.29
C HIS A 439 11.18 -21.51 -7.49
N TYR A 440 11.49 -20.82 -8.58
CA TYR A 440 10.81 -19.58 -8.97
C TYR A 440 9.32 -19.81 -9.20
N GLY A 441 8.92 -20.84 -9.95
CA GLY A 441 7.51 -21.19 -10.14
C GLY A 441 6.78 -21.51 -8.82
N ALA A 442 7.45 -22.13 -7.85
CA ALA A 442 6.89 -22.36 -6.53
C ALA A 442 6.73 -21.06 -5.71
N ALA A 443 7.67 -20.11 -5.85
CA ALA A 443 7.55 -18.79 -5.25
C ALA A 443 6.39 -18.00 -5.87
N ILE A 444 6.28 -17.98 -7.20
CA ILE A 444 5.18 -17.35 -7.94
C ILE A 444 3.82 -17.94 -7.52
N ALA A 445 3.69 -19.26 -7.47
CA ALA A 445 2.45 -19.91 -7.03
C ALA A 445 2.08 -19.59 -5.56
N GLN A 446 3.06 -19.21 -4.74
CA GLN A 446 2.83 -18.74 -3.37
C GLN A 446 2.41 -17.27 -3.34
N ILE A 447 3.03 -16.43 -4.16
CA ILE A 447 2.67 -15.01 -4.37
C ILE A 447 1.24 -14.92 -4.90
N GLU A 448 0.89 -15.70 -5.93
CA GLU A 448 -0.47 -15.77 -6.49
C GLU A 448 -1.50 -16.16 -5.44
N ARG A 449 -1.17 -17.07 -4.51
CA ARG A 449 -2.09 -17.44 -3.42
C ARG A 449 -2.31 -16.28 -2.45
N ILE A 450 -1.28 -15.50 -2.18
CA ILE A 450 -1.40 -14.30 -1.34
C ILE A 450 -2.22 -13.23 -2.08
N LEU A 451 -2.03 -13.06 -3.39
CA LEU A 451 -2.79 -12.15 -4.23
C LEU A 451 -4.28 -12.53 -4.37
N ASP A 452 -4.60 -13.83 -4.41
CA ASP A 452 -5.99 -14.33 -4.39
C ASP A 452 -6.72 -13.87 -3.11
N ASP A 453 -6.00 -13.65 -2.00
CA ASP A 453 -6.54 -13.24 -0.70
C ASP A 453 -6.41 -11.72 -0.44
N LEU A 454 -5.77 -10.96 -1.34
CA LEU A 454 -5.47 -9.53 -1.19
C LEU A 454 -6.52 -8.63 -1.88
N VAL A 455 -6.67 -7.40 -1.39
CA VAL A 455 -7.49 -6.36 -2.04
C VAL A 455 -6.87 -5.92 -3.37
N TYR A 456 -7.69 -5.68 -4.41
CA TYR A 456 -7.21 -5.37 -5.77
C TYR A 456 -6.23 -4.19 -5.83
N ASP A 457 -6.43 -3.14 -5.05
CA ASP A 457 -5.51 -2.00 -5.03
C ASP A 457 -4.21 -2.27 -4.26
N LEU A 458 -4.25 -3.13 -3.23
CA LEU A 458 -3.05 -3.63 -2.56
C LEU A 458 -2.26 -4.61 -3.45
N SER A 459 -2.90 -5.23 -4.45
CA SER A 459 -2.23 -6.15 -5.39
C SER A 459 -1.11 -5.46 -6.13
N ALA A 460 -1.27 -4.19 -6.52
CA ALA A 460 -0.23 -3.43 -7.23
C ALA A 460 0.98 -3.14 -6.32
N SER A 461 0.75 -2.78 -5.05
CA SER A 461 1.83 -2.54 -4.08
C SER A 461 2.56 -3.84 -3.71
N PHE A 462 1.81 -4.91 -3.44
CA PHE A 462 2.40 -6.22 -3.17
C PHE A 462 3.17 -6.77 -4.39
N LEU A 463 2.62 -6.63 -5.60
CA LEU A 463 3.32 -6.98 -6.83
C LEU A 463 4.57 -6.15 -7.03
N HIS A 464 4.60 -4.87 -6.64
CA HIS A 464 5.81 -4.05 -6.74
C HIS A 464 6.97 -4.68 -5.96
N THR A 465 6.71 -5.15 -4.74
CA THR A 465 7.74 -5.79 -3.89
C THR A 465 8.11 -7.20 -4.33
N THR A 466 7.23 -7.88 -5.06
CA THR A 466 7.41 -9.28 -5.49
C THR A 466 7.72 -9.42 -6.97
N TRP A 467 7.74 -8.31 -7.71
CA TRP A 467 7.94 -8.25 -9.16
C TRP A 467 9.24 -8.91 -9.59
N THR A 468 10.32 -8.69 -8.83
CA THR A 468 11.64 -9.28 -9.07
C THR A 468 11.62 -10.81 -9.20
N VAL A 469 10.68 -11.49 -8.54
CA VAL A 469 10.51 -12.95 -8.67
C VAL A 469 10.00 -13.33 -10.06
N TYR A 470 9.08 -12.54 -10.62
CA TYR A 470 8.62 -12.70 -12.00
C TYR A 470 9.73 -12.31 -12.98
N GLU A 471 10.44 -11.20 -12.74
CA GLU A 471 11.53 -10.76 -13.62
C GLU A 471 12.61 -11.83 -13.78
N ASP A 472 13.07 -12.42 -12.67
CA ASP A 472 14.07 -13.49 -12.68
C ASP A 472 13.55 -14.75 -13.39
N MET A 473 12.26 -15.07 -13.25
CA MET A 473 11.65 -16.20 -13.96
C MET A 473 11.54 -15.94 -15.47
N ILE A 474 11.14 -14.73 -15.87
CA ILE A 474 11.03 -14.31 -17.27
C ILE A 474 12.42 -14.33 -17.92
N ALA A 475 13.42 -13.73 -17.26
CA ALA A 475 14.81 -13.73 -17.72
C ALA A 475 15.35 -15.16 -17.89
N LEU A 476 15.07 -16.05 -16.92
CA LEU A 476 15.45 -17.46 -16.99
C LEU A 476 14.78 -18.19 -18.18
N CYS A 477 13.52 -17.89 -18.49
CA CYS A 477 12.82 -18.44 -19.65
C CYS A 477 13.42 -17.92 -20.97
N LEU A 478 13.74 -16.64 -21.06
CA LEU A 478 14.40 -16.04 -22.23
C LEU A 478 15.78 -16.67 -22.48
N GLN A 479 16.60 -16.83 -21.43
CA GLN A 479 17.89 -17.52 -21.50
C GLN A 479 17.78 -18.97 -21.99
N GLN A 480 16.67 -19.65 -21.69
CA GLN A 480 16.39 -21.01 -22.15
C GLN A 480 15.74 -21.06 -23.54
N SER A 481 15.61 -19.94 -24.24
CA SER A 481 14.89 -19.84 -25.51
C SER A 481 13.44 -20.35 -25.42
N GLN A 482 12.76 -20.03 -24.32
CA GLN A 482 11.35 -20.36 -24.06
C GLN A 482 10.48 -19.09 -24.06
N PRO A 483 10.30 -18.42 -25.21
CA PRO A 483 9.65 -17.12 -25.29
C PRO A 483 8.16 -17.16 -24.89
N GLU A 484 7.47 -18.26 -25.16
CA GLU A 484 6.06 -18.43 -24.76
C GLU A 484 5.89 -18.47 -23.23
N HIS A 485 6.82 -19.14 -22.53
CA HIS A 485 6.80 -19.18 -21.07
C HIS A 485 7.17 -17.82 -20.47
N ALA A 486 8.15 -17.13 -21.06
CA ALA A 486 8.51 -15.77 -20.68
C ALA A 486 7.30 -14.82 -20.80
N PHE A 487 6.61 -14.85 -21.94
CA PHE A 487 5.39 -14.08 -22.17
C PHE A 487 4.27 -14.46 -21.20
N TYR A 488 4.08 -15.75 -20.93
CA TYR A 488 3.10 -16.23 -19.94
C TYR A 488 3.33 -15.59 -18.57
N TYR A 489 4.55 -15.63 -18.02
CA TYR A 489 4.83 -15.06 -16.69
C TYR A 489 4.72 -13.54 -16.66
N LEU A 490 5.08 -12.87 -17.75
CA LEU A 490 4.87 -11.43 -17.90
C LEU A 490 3.39 -11.06 -17.80
N GLU A 491 2.54 -11.71 -18.59
CA GLU A 491 1.10 -11.45 -18.58
C GLU A 491 0.41 -11.95 -17.30
N GLN A 492 0.99 -12.91 -16.57
CA GLN A 492 0.45 -13.33 -15.27
C GLN A 492 0.50 -12.22 -14.24
N ALA A 493 1.54 -11.39 -14.22
CA ALA A 493 1.68 -10.34 -13.23
C ALA A 493 1.23 -8.96 -13.76
N ARG A 494 1.06 -8.80 -15.08
CA ARG A 494 0.63 -7.55 -15.71
C ARG A 494 -0.83 -7.20 -15.43
N SER A 495 -1.10 -5.92 -15.10
CA SER A 495 -2.43 -5.34 -14.90
C SER A 495 -3.38 -6.25 -14.09
N MET A 496 -2.87 -6.84 -13.01
CA MET A 496 -3.57 -7.83 -12.21
C MET A 496 -4.86 -7.26 -11.61
N ALA A 497 -4.80 -6.05 -11.06
CA ALA A 497 -5.95 -5.43 -10.39
C ALA A 497 -7.07 -5.17 -11.41
N LEU A 498 -6.74 -4.63 -12.58
CA LEU A 498 -7.71 -4.43 -13.66
C LEU A 498 -8.35 -5.75 -14.10
N ARG A 499 -7.56 -6.81 -14.29
CA ARG A 499 -8.09 -8.14 -14.65
C ARG A 499 -9.04 -8.68 -13.60
N GLN A 500 -8.72 -8.49 -12.33
CA GLN A 500 -9.58 -8.92 -11.24
C GLN A 500 -10.89 -8.12 -11.17
N HIS A 501 -10.87 -6.81 -11.47
CA HIS A 501 -12.09 -6.02 -11.64
C HIS A 501 -12.95 -6.53 -12.81
N LEU A 502 -12.34 -6.82 -13.95
CA LEU A 502 -13.05 -7.32 -15.13
C LEU A 502 -13.62 -8.74 -14.94
N SER A 503 -13.00 -9.57 -14.10
CA SER A 503 -13.53 -10.90 -13.75
C SER A 503 -14.70 -10.83 -12.75
N SER A 504 -14.64 -9.89 -11.79
CA SER A 504 -15.65 -9.69 -10.75
C SER A 504 -16.86 -8.87 -11.19
N SER A 505 -16.73 -7.97 -12.18
CA SER A 505 -17.82 -7.19 -12.80
C SER A 505 -18.95 -8.06 -13.42
N LYS A 506 -18.75 -9.39 -13.50
CA LYS A 506 -19.83 -10.36 -13.76
C LYS A 506 -20.91 -10.39 -12.67
N ALA A 507 -20.67 -9.81 -11.50
CA ALA A 507 -21.68 -9.56 -10.47
C ALA A 507 -22.16 -8.10 -10.54
N PRO A 508 -23.35 -7.81 -11.12
CA PRO A 508 -23.81 -6.44 -11.33
C PRO A 508 -24.00 -5.67 -10.02
N LEU A 509 -23.28 -4.56 -9.87
CA LEU A 509 -23.32 -3.63 -8.73
C LEU A 509 -24.72 -3.00 -8.48
N GLY A 510 -25.66 -3.12 -9.43
CA GLY A 510 -27.01 -2.54 -9.32
C GLY A 510 -28.21 -3.50 -9.49
N LYS A 511 -28.03 -4.78 -9.86
CA LYS A 511 -29.18 -5.72 -10.01
C LYS A 511 -29.55 -6.47 -8.75
N ASN A 512 -28.66 -6.57 -7.76
CA ASN A 512 -28.95 -7.22 -6.48
C ASN A 512 -30.02 -6.50 -5.64
N GLU A 513 -30.39 -5.25 -5.97
CA GLU A 513 -31.51 -4.56 -5.31
C GLU A 513 -32.89 -4.98 -5.84
N ARG A 514 -32.97 -5.51 -7.08
CA ARG A 514 -34.27 -5.87 -7.71
C ARG A 514 -34.61 -7.36 -7.61
N GLU A 515 -33.62 -8.22 -7.38
CA GLU A 515 -33.83 -9.66 -7.23
C GLU A 515 -33.41 -10.13 -5.83
N GLY A 516 -34.17 -9.80 -4.79
CA GLY A 516 -34.35 -10.56 -3.54
C GLY A 516 -33.13 -11.08 -2.75
N ASN A 517 -31.90 -10.77 -3.15
CA ASN A 517 -30.68 -11.20 -2.49
C ASN A 517 -30.42 -10.24 -1.34
N VAL A 518 -30.34 -10.79 -0.12
CA VAL A 518 -30.06 -10.03 1.09
C VAL A 518 -28.62 -9.51 1.01
N VAL A 519 -28.44 -8.32 0.42
CA VAL A 519 -27.20 -7.56 0.52
C VAL A 519 -27.02 -7.22 2.01
N SER A 520 -25.84 -7.51 2.57
CA SER A 520 -25.53 -7.23 3.97
C SER A 520 -25.80 -5.76 4.30
N THR A 521 -26.51 -5.48 5.40
CA THR A 521 -26.79 -4.12 5.87
C THR A 521 -25.52 -3.29 6.04
N THR A 522 -24.39 -3.95 6.33
CA THR A 522 -23.07 -3.31 6.45
C THR A 522 -22.55 -2.81 5.10
N VAL A 523 -22.72 -3.59 4.01
CA VAL A 523 -22.34 -3.19 2.64
C VAL A 523 -23.14 -1.97 2.21
N LEU A 524 -24.46 -2.01 2.41
CA LEU A 524 -25.34 -0.89 2.07
C LEU A 524 -24.94 0.37 2.84
N ARG A 525 -24.68 0.25 4.15
CA ARG A 525 -24.22 1.37 4.98
C ARG A 525 -22.89 1.94 4.48
N THR A 526 -21.90 1.11 4.19
CA THR A 526 -20.60 1.57 3.68
C THR A 526 -20.75 2.25 2.31
N ARG A 527 -21.63 1.77 1.42
CA ARG A 527 -21.95 2.48 0.16
C ARG A 527 -22.57 3.85 0.40
N TYR A 528 -23.47 3.98 1.37
CA TYR A 528 -24.05 5.28 1.73
C TYR A 528 -22.99 6.24 2.30
N GLU A 529 -22.13 5.77 3.20
CA GLU A 529 -21.02 6.56 3.74
C GLU A 529 -20.05 6.98 2.63
N LEU A 530 -19.69 6.07 1.71
CA LEU A 530 -18.83 6.37 0.57
C LEU A 530 -19.43 7.49 -0.29
N ARG A 531 -20.73 7.41 -0.62
CA ARG A 531 -21.42 8.44 -1.40
C ARG A 531 -21.42 9.80 -0.68
N ASP A 532 -21.65 9.83 0.62
CA ASP A 532 -21.66 11.08 1.40
C ASP A 532 -20.28 11.76 1.37
N TRP A 533 -19.21 10.99 1.60
CA TRP A 533 -17.84 11.50 1.50
C TRP A 533 -17.46 11.94 0.09
N GLN A 534 -17.96 11.26 -0.96
CA GLN A 534 -17.75 11.68 -2.34
C GLN A 534 -18.41 13.06 -2.58
N GLU A 535 -19.61 13.28 -2.04
CA GLU A 535 -20.28 14.57 -2.11
C GLU A 535 -19.53 15.67 -1.34
N GLN A 536 -18.94 15.37 -0.17
CA GLN A 536 -18.14 16.35 0.57
C GLN A 536 -16.85 16.72 -0.18
N HIS A 537 -16.14 15.72 -0.72
CA HIS A 537 -14.97 15.95 -1.56
C HIS A 537 -15.30 16.85 -2.76
N ARG A 538 -16.43 16.59 -3.43
CA ARG A 538 -16.91 17.45 -4.54
C ARG A 538 -17.18 18.87 -4.07
N LYS A 539 -17.86 19.08 -2.93
CA LYS A 539 -18.12 20.42 -2.38
C LYS A 539 -16.82 21.18 -2.08
N TYR A 540 -15.88 20.54 -1.39
CA TYR A 540 -14.60 21.19 -1.07
C TYR A 540 -13.74 21.47 -2.30
N SER A 541 -13.79 20.62 -3.33
CA SER A 541 -13.05 20.88 -4.58
C SER A 541 -13.61 22.08 -5.35
N VAL A 542 -14.93 22.28 -5.36
CA VAL A 542 -15.57 23.49 -5.90
C VAL A 542 -15.18 24.72 -5.08
N LEU A 543 -15.30 24.64 -3.75
CA LEU A 543 -14.91 25.73 -2.84
C LEU A 543 -13.45 26.15 -3.05
N LEU A 544 -12.54 25.19 -3.22
CA LEU A 544 -11.12 25.46 -3.44
C LEU A 544 -10.89 26.23 -4.74
N ALA A 545 -11.64 25.89 -5.79
CA ALA A 545 -11.51 26.52 -7.09
C ALA A 545 -12.12 27.93 -7.15
N ASP A 546 -13.18 28.18 -6.37
CA ASP A 546 -13.86 29.48 -6.29
C ASP A 546 -13.15 30.50 -5.37
N ILE A 547 -12.08 30.10 -4.67
CA ILE A 547 -11.31 31.04 -3.82
C ILE A 547 -10.61 32.09 -4.68
N ASP A 548 -11.04 33.34 -4.52
CA ASP A 548 -10.33 34.49 -5.08
C ASP A 548 -8.99 34.70 -4.36
N THR A 549 -7.90 34.35 -5.06
CA THR A 549 -6.52 34.54 -4.58
C THR A 549 -6.14 36.00 -4.28
N SER A 550 -6.97 36.96 -4.68
CA SER A 550 -6.73 38.40 -4.45
C SER A 550 -7.40 38.96 -3.19
N LEU A 551 -8.37 38.27 -2.58
CA LEU A 551 -9.27 38.86 -1.56
C LEU A 551 -9.22 38.22 -0.14
N SER A 552 -8.66 37.02 0.08
CA SER A 552 -8.65 36.38 1.42
C SER A 552 -7.42 35.47 1.66
N PRO A 553 -6.95 35.28 2.93
CA PRO A 553 -5.59 34.84 3.24
C PRO A 553 -5.36 33.34 3.02
N ALA A 554 -4.09 32.95 2.80
CA ALA A 554 -3.61 31.57 2.63
C ALA A 554 -4.22 30.55 3.61
N LEU A 555 -4.55 30.97 4.84
CA LEU A 555 -5.19 30.15 5.88
C LEU A 555 -6.49 29.46 5.43
N ASN A 556 -7.37 30.12 4.65
CA ASN A 556 -8.63 29.50 4.20
C ASN A 556 -8.39 28.42 3.14
N ARG A 557 -7.37 28.62 2.29
CA ARG A 557 -6.96 27.63 1.29
C ARG A 557 -6.35 26.41 1.96
N ASP A 558 -5.50 26.61 2.95
CA ASP A 558 -4.85 25.53 3.71
C ASP A 558 -5.88 24.67 4.46
N ILE A 559 -6.91 25.30 5.06
CA ILE A 559 -8.01 24.57 5.72
C ILE A 559 -8.76 23.69 4.70
N ILE A 560 -9.18 24.25 3.56
CA ILE A 560 -9.92 23.48 2.55
C ILE A 560 -9.07 22.36 1.95
N GLN A 561 -7.78 22.59 1.74
CA GLN A 561 -6.84 21.54 1.30
C GLN A 561 -6.68 20.44 2.35
N THR A 562 -6.67 20.80 3.64
CA THR A 562 -6.62 19.82 4.73
C THR A 562 -7.89 18.98 4.79
N GLU A 563 -9.07 19.60 4.66
CA GLU A 563 -10.36 18.91 4.61
C GLU A 563 -10.50 18.02 3.36
N LEU A 564 -10.00 18.47 2.20
CA LEU A 564 -9.93 17.64 0.98
C LEU A 564 -9.08 16.41 1.21
N LYS A 565 -7.89 16.56 1.78
CA LYS A 565 -7.03 15.44 2.12
C LYS A 565 -7.69 14.48 3.12
N HIS A 566 -8.40 15.00 4.10
CA HIS A 566 -9.19 14.18 5.02
C HIS A 566 -10.30 13.39 4.29
N CYS A 567 -10.99 14.03 3.34
CA CYS A 567 -11.96 13.34 2.49
C CYS A 567 -11.29 12.25 1.65
N GLU A 568 -10.11 12.51 1.08
CA GLU A 568 -9.34 11.54 0.31
C GLU A 568 -8.98 10.30 1.15
N GLU A 569 -8.49 10.51 2.38
CA GLU A 569 -8.19 9.43 3.32
C GLU A 569 -9.44 8.59 3.64
N LYS A 570 -10.59 9.24 3.92
CA LYS A 570 -11.85 8.54 4.20
C LYS A 570 -12.44 7.82 3.00
N LEU A 571 -12.30 8.39 1.81
CA LEU A 571 -12.77 7.77 0.57
C LEU A 571 -12.00 6.50 0.25
N ASN A 572 -10.68 6.49 0.42
CA ASN A 572 -9.87 5.27 0.28
C ASN A 572 -10.30 4.20 1.29
N GLU A 573 -10.38 4.55 2.58
CA GLU A 573 -10.80 3.62 3.64
C GLU A 573 -12.16 2.97 3.33
N LEU A 574 -13.15 3.78 2.93
CA LEU A 574 -14.50 3.30 2.64
C LEU A 574 -14.55 2.46 1.35
N PHE A 575 -13.78 2.85 0.34
CA PHE A 575 -13.68 2.12 -0.93
C PHE A 575 -13.05 0.74 -0.70
N GLU A 576 -11.94 0.65 0.03
CA GLU A 576 -11.30 -0.62 0.39
C GLU A 576 -12.20 -1.48 1.29
N ARG A 577 -12.89 -0.88 2.26
CA ARG A 577 -13.81 -1.60 3.14
C ARG A 577 -14.99 -2.19 2.38
N LEU A 578 -15.59 -1.42 1.46
CA LEU A 578 -16.67 -1.89 0.60
C LEU A 578 -16.19 -3.09 -0.21
N TYR A 579 -14.99 -2.98 -0.73
CA TYR A 579 -14.35 -4.00 -1.52
C TYR A 579 -14.09 -5.31 -0.74
N LEU A 580 -13.58 -5.23 0.50
CA LEU A 580 -13.39 -6.38 1.39
C LEU A 580 -14.71 -7.11 1.66
N TYR A 581 -15.82 -6.37 1.80
CA TYR A 581 -17.13 -6.99 1.96
C TYR A 581 -17.58 -7.72 0.70
N GLU A 582 -17.35 -7.16 -0.48
CA GLU A 582 -17.71 -7.77 -1.75
C GLU A 582 -16.88 -9.03 -2.03
N ALA A 583 -15.59 -9.01 -1.72
CA ALA A 583 -14.69 -10.18 -1.81
C ALA A 583 -15.05 -11.31 -0.82
N SER A 584 -15.60 -10.96 0.35
CA SER A 584 -15.93 -11.94 1.40
C SER A 584 -17.36 -12.50 1.34
N THR A 585 -18.23 -12.00 0.44
CA THR A 585 -19.59 -12.54 0.28
C THR A 585 -19.61 -13.83 -0.55
N PRO A 586 -19.92 -15.01 0.03
CA PRO A 586 -20.22 -16.19 -0.77
C PRO A 586 -21.56 -15.97 -1.47
N VAL A 587 -21.56 -16.00 -2.81
CA VAL A 587 -22.79 -16.01 -3.62
C VAL A 587 -23.61 -17.25 -3.23
N ARG A 588 -24.61 -17.08 -2.38
CA ARG A 588 -25.62 -18.12 -2.11
C ARG A 588 -26.69 -18.00 -3.19
N SER A 589 -26.52 -18.71 -4.30
CA SER A 589 -27.64 -18.95 -5.21
C SER A 589 -28.68 -19.84 -4.51
N GLN A 590 -29.90 -19.32 -4.32
CA GLN A 590 -31.02 -20.14 -3.90
C GLN A 590 -31.45 -21.03 -5.06
N GLY A 591 -31.06 -22.30 -5.02
CA GLY A 591 -31.52 -23.30 -5.97
C GLY A 591 -30.59 -24.50 -5.96
N SER A 592 -31.14 -25.70 -5.79
CA SER A 592 -30.42 -26.96 -5.60
C SER A 592 -29.37 -27.25 -6.70
N HIS A 593 -28.13 -26.81 -6.53
CA HIS A 593 -27.03 -27.22 -7.38
C HIS A 593 -25.86 -27.77 -6.55
N SER A 594 -25.41 -28.95 -7.00
CA SER A 594 -24.34 -29.78 -6.45
C SER A 594 -23.12 -28.98 -5.99
N ARG A 595 -22.40 -29.45 -4.95
CA ARG A 595 -21.07 -28.95 -4.53
C ARG A 595 -20.07 -28.79 -5.69
N LYS A 596 -20.30 -29.44 -6.83
CA LYS A 596 -19.52 -29.30 -8.06
C LYS A 596 -19.74 -27.95 -8.77
N ALA A 597 -20.95 -27.38 -8.72
CA ALA A 597 -21.30 -26.08 -9.31
C ALA A 597 -20.70 -24.90 -8.52
N VAL A 598 -20.79 -24.93 -7.18
CA VAL A 598 -20.13 -23.94 -6.31
C VAL A 598 -18.60 -23.94 -6.53
N ARG A 599 -18.00 -25.11 -6.76
CA ARG A 599 -16.56 -25.23 -7.08
C ARG A 599 -16.21 -24.69 -8.48
N LEU A 600 -17.12 -24.81 -9.44
CA LEU A 600 -16.97 -24.28 -10.80
C LEU A 600 -17.15 -22.75 -10.82
N GLU A 601 -18.06 -22.21 -10.00
CA GLU A 601 -18.27 -20.76 -9.85
C GLU A 601 -17.15 -20.08 -9.04
N GLN A 602 -16.66 -20.71 -7.97
CA GLN A 602 -15.44 -20.25 -7.27
C GLN A 602 -14.19 -20.34 -8.16
N ALA A 603 -14.12 -21.29 -9.09
CA ALA A 603 -13.07 -21.35 -10.10
C ALA A 603 -13.24 -20.26 -11.19
N ALA A 604 -14.46 -19.76 -11.40
CA ALA A 604 -14.75 -18.69 -12.37
C ALA A 604 -14.42 -17.28 -11.85
N LEU A 605 -14.27 -17.10 -10.52
CA LEU A 605 -13.81 -15.87 -9.87
C LEU A 605 -12.28 -15.76 -9.77
N LYS A 606 -11.55 -16.87 -9.94
CA LYS A 606 -10.08 -16.84 -10.00
C LYS A 606 -9.62 -16.12 -11.25
N VAL A 607 -8.59 -15.28 -11.14
CA VAL A 607 -7.93 -14.66 -12.29
C VAL A 607 -7.53 -15.77 -13.25
N GLN A 608 -8.11 -15.74 -14.45
CA GLN A 608 -7.81 -16.75 -15.46
C GLN A 608 -6.34 -16.59 -15.85
N ARG A 609 -5.59 -17.69 -15.72
CA ARG A 609 -4.22 -17.75 -16.25
C ARG A 609 -4.30 -17.66 -17.76
N ILE A 610 -3.67 -16.64 -18.32
CA ILE A 610 -3.70 -16.39 -19.77
C ILE A 610 -2.43 -16.94 -20.39
N ASP A 611 -2.64 -17.85 -21.34
CA ASP A 611 -1.59 -18.40 -22.19
C ASP A 611 -1.61 -17.74 -23.57
N ILE A 612 -0.50 -17.80 -24.30
CA ILE A 612 -0.36 -17.23 -25.64
C ILE A 612 -1.42 -17.78 -26.60
N ALA A 613 -1.79 -19.06 -26.46
CA ALA A 613 -2.84 -19.66 -27.27
C ALA A 613 -4.18 -18.92 -27.15
N GLN A 614 -4.50 -18.37 -25.97
CA GLN A 614 -5.72 -17.60 -25.77
C GLN A 614 -5.59 -16.18 -26.32
N VAL A 615 -4.41 -15.56 -26.22
CA VAL A 615 -4.14 -14.25 -26.82
C VAL A 615 -4.19 -14.29 -28.35
N ARG A 616 -3.79 -15.41 -28.96
CA ARG A 616 -3.83 -15.63 -30.42
C ARG A 616 -5.24 -15.78 -30.99
N GLN A 617 -6.19 -16.32 -30.22
CA GLN A 617 -7.56 -16.58 -30.70
C GLN A 617 -8.29 -15.34 -31.26
N PRO A 618 -8.28 -14.17 -30.59
CA PRO A 618 -8.94 -12.97 -31.12
C PRO A 618 -8.16 -12.26 -32.23
N LEU A 619 -6.90 -12.63 -32.52
CA LEU A 619 -6.09 -11.99 -33.56
C LEU A 619 -6.52 -12.48 -34.95
N SER A 620 -6.81 -11.55 -35.85
CA SER A 620 -7.04 -11.87 -37.27
C SER A 620 -5.72 -12.15 -38.00
N ALA A 621 -5.79 -12.69 -39.23
CA ALA A 621 -4.60 -12.98 -40.03
C ALA A 621 -3.76 -11.73 -40.36
N ASP A 622 -4.37 -10.53 -40.37
CA ASP A 622 -3.72 -9.25 -40.67
C ASP A 622 -3.65 -8.35 -39.42
N HIS A 623 -3.20 -8.95 -38.31
CA HIS A 623 -3.13 -8.31 -37.00
C HIS A 623 -1.83 -8.69 -36.29
N LEU A 624 -1.03 -7.68 -35.96
CA LEU A 624 0.17 -7.80 -35.13
C LEU A 624 -0.07 -7.19 -33.75
N LEU A 625 0.30 -7.93 -32.70
CA LEU A 625 0.40 -7.45 -31.33
C LEU A 625 1.88 -7.31 -30.95
N LEU A 626 2.28 -6.10 -30.56
CA LEU A 626 3.60 -5.81 -29.99
C LEU A 626 3.49 -5.57 -28.49
N SER A 627 4.03 -6.50 -27.70
CA SER A 627 4.12 -6.36 -26.24
C SER A 627 5.55 -6.09 -25.83
N TYR A 628 5.75 -4.99 -25.12
CA TYR A 628 7.06 -4.54 -24.66
C TYR A 628 7.32 -4.99 -23.22
N TYR A 629 8.58 -5.13 -22.86
CA TYR A 629 9.02 -5.42 -21.50
C TYR A 629 10.46 -4.94 -21.30
N ILE A 630 10.80 -4.48 -20.09
CA ILE A 630 12.15 -4.03 -19.76
C ILE A 630 12.61 -4.78 -18.51
N TYR A 631 13.80 -5.39 -18.57
CA TYR A 631 14.44 -6.07 -17.44
C TYR A 631 15.95 -5.91 -17.51
N GLU A 632 16.61 -5.68 -16.37
CA GLU A 632 18.08 -5.50 -16.28
C GLU A 632 18.65 -4.50 -17.32
N GLY A 633 17.89 -3.47 -17.69
CA GLY A 633 18.28 -2.49 -18.71
C GLY A 633 18.04 -2.92 -20.17
N LYS A 634 17.66 -4.17 -20.41
CA LYS A 634 17.34 -4.70 -21.74
C LYS A 634 15.90 -4.42 -22.11
N LEU A 635 15.66 -4.10 -23.38
CA LEU A 635 14.33 -4.01 -23.97
C LEU A 635 13.99 -5.33 -24.67
N VAL A 636 12.83 -5.89 -24.33
CA VAL A 636 12.27 -7.08 -24.95
C VAL A 636 11.00 -6.71 -25.71
N ILE A 637 10.90 -7.19 -26.94
CA ILE A 637 9.74 -6.99 -27.81
C ILE A 637 9.19 -8.37 -28.17
N PHE A 638 7.98 -8.67 -27.70
CA PHE A 638 7.21 -9.83 -28.12
C PHE A 638 6.30 -9.43 -29.28
N ALA A 639 6.60 -9.92 -30.47
CA ALA A 639 5.80 -9.73 -31.68
C ALA A 639 4.95 -10.97 -31.93
N ILE A 640 3.62 -10.83 -31.79
CA ILE A 640 2.66 -11.93 -31.78
C ILE A 640 1.67 -11.74 -32.92
N THR A 641 1.53 -12.76 -33.77
CA THR A 641 0.45 -12.89 -34.74
C THR A 641 -0.42 -14.10 -34.37
N ALA A 642 -1.46 -14.38 -35.15
CA ALA A 642 -2.28 -15.58 -34.97
C ALA A 642 -1.47 -16.90 -35.05
N GLU A 643 -0.34 -16.90 -35.76
CA GLU A 643 0.48 -18.09 -36.01
C GLU A 643 1.86 -18.03 -35.34
N ASP A 644 2.50 -16.85 -35.36
CA ASP A 644 3.91 -16.69 -35.00
C ASP A 644 4.11 -15.94 -33.68
N LEU A 645 5.25 -16.19 -33.04
CA LEU A 645 5.79 -15.40 -31.93
C LEU A 645 7.27 -15.20 -32.22
N ILE A 646 7.68 -13.95 -32.40
CA ILE A 646 9.09 -13.55 -32.48
C ILE A 646 9.41 -12.70 -31.26
N VAL A 647 10.58 -12.97 -30.67
CA VAL A 647 11.11 -12.17 -29.56
C VAL A 647 12.40 -11.52 -30.01
N HIS A 648 12.48 -10.21 -29.77
CA HIS A 648 13.69 -9.43 -29.95
C HIS A 648 14.16 -8.88 -28.61
N GLU A 649 15.46 -8.99 -28.35
CA GLU A 649 16.11 -8.46 -27.15
C GLU A 649 17.18 -7.45 -27.57
N ASP A 650 17.03 -6.20 -27.13
CA ASP A 650 18.06 -5.15 -27.25
C ASP A 650 18.69 -4.93 -25.86
N PRO A 651 19.99 -5.23 -25.68
CA PRO A 651 20.66 -5.11 -24.40
C PRO A 651 20.80 -3.67 -23.89
N ASP A 652 20.80 -2.68 -24.79
CA ASP A 652 20.98 -1.26 -24.48
C ASP A 652 19.65 -0.48 -24.54
N GLY A 653 18.52 -1.20 -24.67
CA GLY A 653 17.24 -0.59 -24.96
C GLY A 653 16.75 0.42 -23.90
N LEU A 654 16.90 0.14 -22.60
CA LEU A 654 16.49 1.09 -21.56
C LEU A 654 17.33 2.38 -21.62
N ALA A 655 18.66 2.26 -21.74
CA ALA A 655 19.54 3.41 -21.80
C ALA A 655 19.23 4.31 -23.02
N GLN A 656 18.90 3.69 -24.16
CA GLN A 656 18.46 4.41 -25.36
C GLN A 656 17.12 5.11 -25.11
N LEU A 657 16.15 4.47 -24.45
CA LEU A 657 14.85 5.06 -24.13
C LEU A 657 14.97 6.22 -23.13
N GLU A 658 15.78 6.07 -22.07
CA GLU A 658 16.06 7.10 -21.07
C GLU A 658 16.70 8.34 -21.70
N TYR A 659 17.45 8.18 -22.78
CA TYR A 659 17.98 9.29 -23.56
C TYR A 659 16.94 9.91 -24.51
N LEU A 660 16.19 9.08 -25.26
CA LEU A 660 15.33 9.54 -26.34
C LEU A 660 13.98 10.11 -25.88
N LEU A 661 13.34 9.50 -24.87
CA LEU A 661 11.99 9.87 -24.44
C LEU A 661 11.92 11.29 -23.83
N PRO A 662 12.82 11.70 -22.92
CA PRO A 662 12.79 13.06 -22.39
C PRO A 662 13.01 14.12 -23.47
N LEU A 663 13.88 13.86 -24.45
CA LEU A 663 14.09 14.73 -25.60
C LEU A 663 12.83 14.83 -26.47
N LEU A 664 12.17 13.70 -26.72
CA LEU A 664 10.90 13.68 -27.45
C LEU A 664 9.83 14.51 -26.72
N HIS A 665 9.66 14.30 -25.41
CA HIS A 665 8.67 15.05 -24.62
C HIS A 665 8.93 16.55 -24.63
N ALA A 666 10.19 16.97 -24.48
CA ALA A 666 10.57 18.38 -24.56
C ALA A 666 10.21 19.02 -25.93
N HIS A 667 10.29 18.26 -27.02
CA HIS A 667 9.93 18.73 -28.36
C HIS A 667 8.46 18.56 -28.72
N LEU A 668 7.69 17.77 -27.98
CA LEU A 668 6.23 17.69 -28.12
C LEU A 668 5.53 18.85 -27.41
N GLN A 669 6.17 19.48 -26.42
CA GLN A 669 5.57 20.59 -25.67
C GLN A 669 5.81 21.96 -26.31
N PRO A 670 4.78 22.81 -26.48
CA PRO A 670 4.94 24.15 -27.05
C PRO A 670 5.94 25.03 -26.30
N GLN A 671 6.09 24.85 -24.99
CA GLN A 671 7.05 25.59 -24.16
C GLN A 671 8.51 25.30 -24.54
N GLY A 672 8.76 24.14 -25.16
CA GLY A 672 10.09 23.74 -25.65
C GLY A 672 10.41 24.23 -27.06
N TRP A 673 9.49 24.95 -27.73
CA TRP A 673 9.70 25.38 -29.10
C TRP A 673 10.39 26.75 -29.19
N PRO A 674 11.35 26.94 -30.13
CA PRO A 674 11.96 28.25 -30.37
C PRO A 674 10.97 29.27 -30.95
N ASP A 675 10.00 28.80 -31.76
CA ASP A 675 8.91 29.59 -32.34
C ASP A 675 7.63 28.75 -32.30
N VAL A 676 6.58 29.31 -31.68
CA VAL A 676 5.29 28.63 -31.51
C VAL A 676 4.54 28.49 -32.85
N LEU A 677 4.76 29.42 -33.78
CA LEU A 677 4.10 29.41 -35.10
C LEU A 677 4.79 28.46 -36.09
N HIS A 678 6.07 28.13 -35.85
CA HIS A 678 6.87 27.25 -36.72
C HIS A 678 7.61 26.19 -35.91
N PRO A 679 6.90 25.19 -35.35
CA PRO A 679 7.51 24.16 -34.53
C PRO A 679 8.55 23.32 -35.32
N PRO A 680 9.66 22.89 -34.70
CA PRO A 680 10.79 22.27 -35.39
C PRO A 680 10.51 20.83 -35.87
N GLN A 681 9.98 20.71 -37.10
CA GLN A 681 9.57 19.44 -37.72
C GLN A 681 10.71 18.43 -37.95
N GLN A 682 11.88 18.89 -38.39
CA GLN A 682 12.97 17.97 -38.77
C GLN A 682 13.56 17.26 -37.56
N LEU A 683 13.65 17.94 -36.42
CA LEU A 683 14.24 17.39 -35.21
C LEU A 683 13.32 16.32 -34.61
N ILE A 684 12.01 16.61 -34.49
CA ILE A 684 11.05 15.64 -33.97
C ILE A 684 10.96 14.39 -34.86
N ARG A 685 10.96 14.53 -36.19
CA ARG A 685 11.00 13.39 -37.12
C ARG A 685 12.25 12.52 -36.95
N ARG A 686 13.41 13.12 -36.68
CA ARG A 686 14.65 12.37 -36.40
C ARG A 686 14.57 11.57 -35.10
N LEU A 687 13.99 12.16 -34.05
CA LEU A 687 13.78 11.46 -32.77
C LEU A 687 12.77 10.30 -32.93
N LEU A 688 11.65 10.55 -33.60
CA LEU A 688 10.62 9.55 -33.89
C LEU A 688 11.16 8.43 -34.79
N LYS A 689 12.08 8.74 -35.71
CA LYS A 689 12.80 7.73 -36.52
C LYS A 689 13.71 6.84 -35.69
N LYS A 690 14.49 7.42 -34.77
CA LYS A 690 15.33 6.62 -33.86
C LYS A 690 14.49 5.68 -32.98
N LEU A 691 13.36 6.18 -32.49
CA LEU A 691 12.42 5.36 -31.71
C LEU A 691 11.74 4.30 -32.58
N TYR A 692 11.40 4.60 -33.83
CA TYR A 692 10.91 3.60 -34.79
C TYR A 692 11.94 2.47 -34.99
N ASP A 693 13.21 2.83 -35.19
CA ASP A 693 14.30 1.86 -35.39
C ASP A 693 14.51 0.96 -34.18
N LEU A 694 14.31 1.49 -32.98
CA LEU A 694 14.41 0.74 -31.75
C LEU A 694 13.19 -0.16 -31.49
N LEU A 695 11.97 0.36 -31.72
CA LEU A 695 10.74 -0.24 -31.20
C LEU A 695 9.91 -1.01 -32.24
N ILE A 696 10.09 -0.72 -33.53
CA ILE A 696 9.24 -1.23 -34.62
C ILE A 696 10.05 -2.01 -35.64
N SER A 697 11.22 -1.50 -36.03
CA SER A 697 12.09 -2.17 -37.00
C SER A 697 12.37 -3.65 -36.68
N PRO A 698 12.54 -4.07 -35.41
CA PRO A 698 12.73 -5.50 -35.08
C PRO A 698 11.55 -6.41 -35.48
N ALA A 699 10.35 -5.86 -35.64
CA ALA A 699 9.14 -6.60 -36.00
C ALA A 699 8.74 -6.47 -37.48
N ILE A 700 9.56 -5.82 -38.33
CA ILE A 700 9.29 -5.65 -39.77
C ILE A 700 8.81 -6.93 -40.48
N PRO A 701 9.40 -8.13 -40.23
CA PRO A 701 8.96 -9.35 -40.92
C PRO A 701 7.50 -9.76 -40.63
N LEU A 702 6.92 -9.27 -39.53
CA LEU A 702 5.57 -9.58 -39.08
C LEU A 702 4.62 -8.38 -39.18
N LEU A 703 5.07 -7.23 -39.70
CA LEU A 703 4.19 -6.08 -39.87
C LEU A 703 3.01 -6.46 -40.76
N PRO A 704 1.79 -6.02 -40.40
CA PRO A 704 0.61 -6.34 -41.18
C PRO A 704 0.63 -5.64 -42.54
N SER A 705 -0.32 -5.98 -43.40
CA SER A 705 -0.50 -5.28 -44.68
C SER A 705 -0.89 -3.80 -44.46
N PRO A 706 -0.72 -2.92 -45.45
CA PRO A 706 -1.20 -1.54 -45.34
C PRO A 706 -2.70 -1.50 -45.00
N ALA A 707 -3.05 -0.70 -44.00
CA ALA A 707 -4.34 -0.64 -43.32
C ALA A 707 -4.69 -1.85 -42.44
N GLY A 708 -3.77 -2.77 -42.19
CA GLY A 708 -3.90 -3.84 -41.20
C GLY A 708 -3.82 -3.34 -39.75
N HIS A 709 -4.02 -4.25 -38.79
CA HIS A 709 -4.15 -3.89 -37.37
C HIS A 709 -2.83 -4.04 -36.61
N LEU A 710 -2.47 -3.01 -35.84
CA LEU A 710 -1.31 -3.01 -34.97
C LEU A 710 -1.72 -2.65 -33.54
N THR A 711 -1.70 -3.64 -32.64
CA THR A 711 -1.97 -3.46 -31.22
C THR A 711 -0.68 -3.31 -30.44
N ILE A 712 -0.61 -2.25 -29.64
CA ILE A 712 0.54 -1.94 -28.79
C ILE A 712 0.20 -2.23 -27.32
N VAL A 713 1.02 -3.03 -26.66
CA VAL A 713 1.00 -3.25 -25.20
C VAL A 713 2.29 -2.65 -24.62
N PRO A 714 2.27 -1.36 -24.24
CA PRO A 714 3.45 -0.66 -23.74
C PRO A 714 3.88 -1.19 -22.36
N TYR A 715 5.09 -0.84 -21.95
CA TYR A 715 5.63 -1.15 -20.63
C TYR A 715 6.44 0.01 -20.07
N GLY A 716 6.25 0.32 -18.78
CA GLY A 716 6.99 1.37 -18.08
C GLY A 716 6.92 2.73 -18.81
N PRO A 717 8.05 3.37 -19.15
CA PRO A 717 8.04 4.71 -19.75
C PRO A 717 7.39 4.75 -21.15
N LEU A 718 7.22 3.61 -21.82
CA LEU A 718 6.56 3.52 -23.13
C LEU A 718 5.05 3.80 -23.06
N HIS A 719 4.44 3.79 -21.87
CA HIS A 719 3.02 4.15 -21.70
C HIS A 719 2.71 5.59 -22.12
N GLN A 720 3.72 6.48 -22.15
CA GLN A 720 3.59 7.88 -22.55
C GLN A 720 3.95 8.12 -24.04
N LEU A 721 4.47 7.10 -24.74
CA LEU A 721 4.92 7.24 -26.12
C LEU A 721 3.75 7.18 -27.10
N PRO A 722 3.56 8.19 -27.97
CA PRO A 722 2.62 8.10 -29.10
C PRO A 722 3.19 7.20 -30.21
N PHE A 723 3.12 5.87 -30.04
CA PHE A 723 3.61 4.91 -31.05
C PHE A 723 3.10 5.19 -32.48
N HIS A 724 1.86 5.65 -32.61
CA HIS A 724 1.27 6.00 -33.91
C HIS A 724 1.94 7.19 -34.61
N ALA A 725 2.75 7.99 -33.89
CA ALA A 725 3.60 9.04 -34.44
C ALA A 725 5.04 8.60 -34.73
N LEU A 726 5.41 7.33 -34.53
CA LEU A 726 6.73 6.86 -34.94
C LEU A 726 6.88 6.98 -36.46
N TYR A 727 8.07 7.36 -36.91
CA TYR A 727 8.34 7.75 -38.29
C TYR A 727 9.33 6.77 -38.94
N ASP A 728 8.96 6.14 -40.06
CA ASP A 728 9.79 5.11 -40.69
C ASP A 728 10.87 5.70 -41.63
N GLY A 729 10.87 7.02 -41.83
CA GLY A 729 11.74 7.75 -42.77
C GLY A 729 11.00 8.32 -43.98
N SER A 730 9.81 7.80 -44.25
CA SER A 730 8.86 8.23 -45.29
C SER A 730 7.54 8.68 -44.68
N HIS A 731 6.86 7.80 -43.96
CA HIS A 731 5.53 7.97 -43.39
C HIS A 731 5.54 7.80 -41.86
N PHE A 732 4.53 8.37 -41.21
CA PHE A 732 4.21 8.05 -39.82
C PHE A 732 3.43 6.74 -39.75
N LEU A 733 3.59 5.95 -38.68
CA LEU A 733 2.92 4.66 -38.53
C LEU A 733 1.39 4.75 -38.68
N ILE A 734 0.77 5.83 -38.21
CA ILE A 734 -0.69 6.03 -38.35
C ILE A 734 -1.14 6.12 -39.82
N GLU A 735 -0.26 6.52 -40.73
CA GLU A 735 -0.57 6.60 -42.16
C GLU A 735 -0.68 5.21 -42.79
N ASP A 736 0.00 4.21 -42.23
CA ASP A 736 0.04 2.86 -42.80
C ASP A 736 -0.81 1.85 -42.03
N TYR A 737 -1.08 2.05 -40.74
CA TYR A 737 -1.71 1.02 -39.88
C TYR A 737 -2.86 1.53 -39.03
N GLN A 738 -3.86 0.67 -38.77
CA GLN A 738 -4.91 0.90 -37.79
C GLN A 738 -4.42 0.50 -36.40
N MET A 739 -4.28 1.47 -35.49
CA MET A 739 -3.59 1.26 -34.21
C MET A 739 -4.50 1.39 -32.99
N ASN A 740 -4.30 0.50 -32.01
CA ASN A 740 -4.86 0.63 -30.67
C ASN A 740 -3.83 0.25 -29.59
N TYR A 741 -4.17 0.58 -28.35
CA TYR A 741 -3.36 0.31 -27.18
C TYR A 741 -4.11 -0.55 -26.18
N LEU A 742 -3.39 -1.37 -25.43
CA LEU A 742 -3.95 -2.11 -24.31
C LEU A 742 -3.01 -2.04 -23.11
N PRO A 743 -3.54 -1.96 -21.88
CA PRO A 743 -2.71 -2.04 -20.67
C PRO A 743 -2.08 -3.43 -20.50
N ALA A 744 -2.74 -4.48 -21.00
CA ALA A 744 -2.23 -5.85 -21.01
C ALA A 744 -2.80 -6.63 -22.21
N SER A 745 -2.04 -7.60 -22.71
CA SER A 745 -2.45 -8.45 -23.85
C SER A 745 -3.70 -9.27 -23.51
N SER A 746 -3.80 -9.68 -22.26
CA SER A 746 -4.98 -10.33 -21.66
C SER A 746 -6.32 -9.65 -21.92
N LEU A 747 -6.34 -8.32 -22.11
CA LEU A 747 -7.59 -7.59 -22.36
C LEU A 747 -8.23 -7.97 -23.70
N LEU A 748 -7.45 -8.40 -24.71
CA LEU A 748 -7.98 -8.91 -25.98
C LEU A 748 -8.88 -10.12 -25.77
N VAL A 749 -8.50 -11.01 -24.85
CA VAL A 749 -9.28 -12.22 -24.53
C VAL A 749 -10.63 -11.82 -23.93
N HIS A 750 -10.64 -10.84 -23.02
CA HIS A 750 -11.86 -10.34 -22.41
C HIS A 750 -12.80 -9.70 -23.45
N LEU A 751 -12.25 -8.84 -24.31
CA LEU A 751 -13.02 -8.15 -25.36
C LEU A 751 -13.58 -9.15 -26.39
N GLY A 752 -12.78 -10.14 -26.81
CA GLY A 752 -13.23 -11.22 -27.69
C GLY A 752 -14.41 -12.02 -27.11
N MET A 753 -14.34 -12.38 -25.83
CA MET A 753 -15.44 -13.09 -25.14
C MET A 753 -16.73 -12.27 -25.04
N GLN A 754 -16.65 -10.94 -24.88
CA GLN A 754 -17.83 -10.08 -24.87
C GLN A 754 -18.49 -10.03 -26.25
N ASN A 755 -17.69 -10.00 -27.32
CA ASN A 755 -18.16 -9.95 -28.70
C ASN A 755 -18.93 -11.24 -29.08
N ASP A 756 -18.43 -12.41 -28.68
CA ASP A 756 -19.10 -13.68 -28.93
C ASP A 756 -20.44 -13.81 -28.19
N LYS A 757 -20.52 -13.33 -26.94
CA LYS A 757 -21.77 -13.36 -26.17
C LYS A 757 -22.85 -12.46 -26.76
N GLN A 758 -22.47 -11.24 -27.16
CA GLN A 758 -23.42 -10.29 -27.77
C GLN A 758 -23.89 -10.76 -29.16
N ASN A 759 -23.04 -11.46 -29.92
CA ASN A 759 -23.44 -12.08 -31.19
C ASN A 759 -24.34 -13.31 -31.00
N GLY A 760 -24.21 -14.06 -29.90
CA GLY A 760 -25.06 -15.21 -29.58
C GLY A 760 -26.50 -14.87 -29.15
N ASP A 761 -26.71 -13.72 -28.50
CA ASP A 761 -28.01 -13.25 -28.01
C ASP A 761 -28.83 -12.46 -29.06
N SER A 762 -28.36 -12.40 -30.31
CA SER A 762 -28.95 -11.67 -31.44
C SER A 762 -30.38 -12.08 -31.85
N ALA A 763 -31.01 -13.03 -31.15
CA ALA A 763 -32.36 -13.49 -31.47
C ALA A 763 -33.48 -12.84 -30.61
N SER A 764 -33.20 -12.11 -29.52
CA SER A 764 -34.32 -11.69 -28.64
C SER A 764 -34.11 -10.51 -27.66
N ALA A 765 -33.19 -9.57 -27.87
CA ALA A 765 -33.08 -8.40 -26.99
C ALA A 765 -33.27 -7.08 -27.73
N GLU A 766 -34.43 -6.44 -27.54
CA GLU A 766 -34.58 -4.99 -27.71
C GLU A 766 -33.54 -4.30 -26.82
N ILE A 767 -32.42 -3.88 -27.41
CA ILE A 767 -31.46 -3.00 -26.74
C ILE A 767 -32.19 -1.66 -26.55
N SER A 768 -32.74 -1.46 -25.36
CA SER A 768 -33.40 -0.22 -24.96
C SER A 768 -32.53 0.97 -25.39
N ALA A 769 -33.11 1.83 -26.24
CA ALA A 769 -32.46 2.94 -26.92
C ALA A 769 -31.84 3.95 -25.93
N GLY A 770 -30.62 3.69 -25.52
CA GLY A 770 -29.78 4.63 -24.80
C GLY A 770 -29.32 5.75 -25.70
N HIS A 771 -29.53 7.01 -25.33
CA HIS A 771 -28.98 8.13 -26.12
C HIS A 771 -27.52 8.36 -25.75
N PRO A 772 -26.63 8.64 -26.73
CA PRO A 772 -25.29 9.14 -26.46
C PRO A 772 -25.33 10.36 -25.52
N LEU A 773 -24.35 10.45 -24.65
CA LEU A 773 -24.28 11.47 -23.60
C LEU A 773 -23.04 12.35 -23.81
N VAL A 774 -23.26 13.65 -23.93
CA VAL A 774 -22.20 14.65 -24.13
C VAL A 774 -22.26 15.68 -23.02
N LEU A 775 -21.16 15.83 -22.27
CA LEU A 775 -21.01 16.84 -21.23
C LEU A 775 -19.84 17.75 -21.57
N ALA A 776 -20.03 19.06 -21.40
CA ALA A 776 -19.01 20.06 -21.62
C ALA A 776 -18.94 21.07 -20.48
N TYR A 777 -17.75 21.33 -19.97
CA TYR A 777 -17.49 22.33 -18.95
C TYR A 777 -16.23 23.11 -19.31
N SER A 778 -16.38 24.42 -19.58
CA SER A 778 -15.28 25.26 -20.06
C SER A 778 -14.35 25.77 -18.98
N ASP A 779 -14.66 25.47 -17.72
CA ASP A 779 -13.97 25.99 -16.55
C ASP A 779 -13.91 27.52 -16.55
N ASP A 780 -15.05 28.18 -16.42
CA ASP A 780 -15.15 29.66 -16.45
C ASP A 780 -14.56 30.32 -17.70
N GLY A 781 -14.63 29.62 -18.84
CA GLY A 781 -14.17 30.12 -20.14
C GLY A 781 -12.68 29.96 -20.41
N HIS A 782 -11.94 29.21 -19.58
CA HIS A 782 -10.53 28.87 -19.85
C HIS A 782 -10.39 27.95 -21.08
N LEU A 783 -11.40 27.12 -21.37
CA LEU A 783 -11.48 26.29 -22.57
C LEU A 783 -12.43 26.92 -23.60
N LEU A 784 -11.87 27.57 -24.62
CA LEU A 784 -12.61 28.47 -25.51
C LEU A 784 -13.53 27.71 -26.47
N ARG A 785 -13.17 26.48 -26.87
CA ARG A 785 -13.92 25.71 -27.90
C ARG A 785 -14.69 24.50 -27.42
N VAL A 786 -14.67 24.22 -26.11
CA VAL A 786 -15.37 23.06 -25.52
C VAL A 786 -16.88 23.07 -25.81
N HIS A 787 -17.50 24.25 -25.81
CA HIS A 787 -18.90 24.41 -26.16
C HIS A 787 -19.21 24.01 -27.60
N ASP A 788 -18.39 24.48 -28.54
CA ASP A 788 -18.57 24.22 -29.97
C ASP A 788 -18.37 22.73 -30.27
N GLU A 789 -17.36 22.12 -29.64
CA GLU A 789 -17.09 20.69 -29.73
C GLU A 789 -18.30 19.88 -29.26
N ALA A 790 -18.77 20.13 -28.03
CA ALA A 790 -19.86 19.37 -27.45
C ALA A 790 -21.18 19.53 -28.22
N ARG A 791 -21.50 20.74 -28.68
CA ARG A 791 -22.71 20.97 -29.51
C ARG A 791 -22.61 20.22 -30.84
N THR A 792 -21.45 20.25 -31.48
CA THR A 792 -21.21 19.57 -32.75
C THR A 792 -21.33 18.06 -32.59
N ILE A 793 -20.67 17.48 -31.58
CA ILE A 793 -20.68 16.04 -31.32
C ILE A 793 -22.06 15.57 -30.90
N ALA A 794 -22.77 16.30 -30.04
CA ALA A 794 -24.13 15.95 -29.67
C ALA A 794 -25.09 15.98 -30.87
N SER A 795 -24.92 16.94 -31.79
CA SER A 795 -25.69 16.99 -33.03
C SER A 795 -25.38 15.82 -33.96
N LEU A 796 -24.12 15.42 -34.08
CA LEU A 796 -23.70 14.27 -34.89
C LEU A 796 -24.27 12.96 -34.32
N LEU A 797 -24.22 12.79 -33.01
CA LEU A 797 -24.65 11.58 -32.31
C LEU A 797 -26.17 11.49 -32.10
N GLU A 798 -26.92 12.57 -32.36
CA GLU A 798 -28.32 12.72 -31.93
C GLU A 798 -28.49 12.41 -30.42
N GLY A 799 -27.50 12.87 -29.66
CA GLY A 799 -27.33 12.61 -28.23
C GLY A 799 -27.84 13.74 -27.34
N ARG A 800 -27.83 13.49 -26.04
CA ARG A 800 -28.11 14.52 -25.01
C ARG A 800 -26.84 15.36 -24.80
N CYS A 801 -27.01 16.68 -24.80
CA CYS A 801 -25.92 17.63 -24.58
C CYS A 801 -26.19 18.45 -23.32
N TYR A 802 -25.22 18.47 -22.41
CA TYR A 802 -25.25 19.31 -21.21
C TYR A 802 -24.00 20.17 -21.16
N LEU A 803 -24.20 21.47 -20.93
CA LEU A 803 -23.14 22.48 -20.98
C LEU A 803 -23.07 23.23 -19.66
N GLU A 804 -21.86 23.62 -19.26
CA GLU A 804 -21.62 24.50 -18.12
C GLU A 804 -22.31 23.98 -16.85
N LYS A 805 -23.15 24.79 -16.21
CA LYS A 805 -23.87 24.45 -14.96
C LYS A 805 -24.73 23.19 -15.06
N GLU A 806 -25.07 22.75 -16.28
CA GLU A 806 -25.82 21.52 -16.50
C GLU A 806 -24.92 20.29 -16.66
N ALA A 807 -23.62 20.47 -16.94
CA ALA A 807 -22.64 19.40 -17.07
C ALA A 807 -22.17 18.94 -15.67
N THR A 808 -23.00 18.17 -14.98
CA THR A 808 -22.77 17.73 -13.59
C THR A 808 -22.45 16.23 -13.48
N ILE A 809 -21.63 15.85 -12.51
CA ILE A 809 -21.32 14.48 -12.08
C ILE A 809 -22.61 13.72 -11.77
N ALA A 810 -23.55 14.35 -11.05
CA ALA A 810 -24.83 13.73 -10.70
C ALA A 810 -25.60 13.23 -11.94
N ARG A 811 -25.63 14.02 -13.01
CA ARG A 811 -26.28 13.63 -14.28
C ARG A 811 -25.50 12.53 -15.01
N LEU A 812 -24.18 12.57 -14.98
CA LEU A 812 -23.35 11.51 -15.54
C LEU A 812 -23.66 10.17 -14.87
N ILE A 813 -23.62 10.11 -13.54
CA ILE A 813 -23.94 8.89 -12.77
C ILE A 813 -25.35 8.38 -13.09
N GLN A 814 -26.33 9.28 -13.22
CA GLN A 814 -27.71 8.91 -13.51
C GLN A 814 -27.91 8.30 -14.91
N GLN A 815 -27.14 8.76 -15.91
CA GLN A 815 -27.39 8.43 -17.33
C GLN A 815 -26.36 7.45 -17.93
N ALA A 816 -25.21 7.26 -17.27
CA ALA A 816 -24.09 6.43 -17.73
C ALA A 816 -24.50 4.98 -18.06
N SER A 817 -25.26 4.31 -17.18
CA SER A 817 -25.70 2.90 -17.35
C SER A 817 -26.53 2.62 -18.59
N SER A 818 -27.13 3.67 -19.17
CA SER A 818 -27.92 3.56 -20.39
C SER A 818 -27.20 4.09 -21.62
N SER A 819 -26.07 4.77 -21.48
CA SER A 819 -25.45 5.50 -22.60
C SER A 819 -24.47 4.60 -23.36
N PRO A 820 -24.63 4.41 -24.68
CA PRO A 820 -23.69 3.63 -25.48
C PRO A 820 -22.38 4.38 -25.76
N ILE A 821 -22.43 5.72 -25.70
CA ILE A 821 -21.30 6.61 -25.91
C ILE A 821 -21.36 7.71 -24.86
N ILE A 822 -20.22 7.98 -24.23
CA ILE A 822 -20.05 9.11 -23.30
C ILE A 822 -18.90 9.97 -23.81
N HIS A 823 -19.16 11.24 -24.05
CA HIS A 823 -18.15 12.23 -24.43
C HIS A 823 -18.05 13.31 -23.36
N LEU A 824 -16.86 13.47 -22.77
CA LEU A 824 -16.56 14.47 -21.76
C LEU A 824 -15.55 15.47 -22.31
N ALA A 825 -16.00 16.67 -22.65
CA ALA A 825 -15.17 17.80 -23.08
C ALA A 825 -14.96 18.76 -21.90
N THR A 826 -13.88 18.57 -21.16
CA THR A 826 -13.60 19.32 -19.92
C THR A 826 -12.14 19.23 -19.54
N HIS A 827 -11.66 20.01 -18.58
CA HIS A 827 -10.33 19.81 -18.00
C HIS A 827 -10.22 18.44 -17.31
N GLY A 828 -9.11 17.77 -17.58
CA GLY A 828 -8.65 16.58 -16.85
C GLY A 828 -7.33 16.87 -16.15
N GLN A 829 -7.09 16.19 -15.04
CA GLN A 829 -5.80 16.21 -14.35
C GLN A 829 -5.46 14.83 -13.83
N SER A 830 -4.28 14.34 -14.20
CA SER A 830 -3.70 13.12 -13.63
C SER A 830 -2.89 13.46 -12.38
N ARG A 831 -3.25 12.83 -11.26
CA ARG A 831 -2.59 12.99 -9.97
C ARG A 831 -1.66 11.81 -9.72
N LEU A 832 -0.36 11.99 -10.02
CA LEU A 832 0.64 10.94 -9.82
C LEU A 832 0.92 10.70 -8.32
N ASP A 833 0.65 11.68 -7.47
CA ASP A 833 0.72 11.58 -6.01
C ASP A 833 -0.42 10.74 -5.44
N ALA A 834 -1.62 10.82 -6.03
CA ALA A 834 -2.82 10.15 -5.57
C ALA A 834 -3.69 9.71 -6.77
N PRO A 835 -3.33 8.61 -7.46
CA PRO A 835 -3.96 8.22 -8.74
C PRO A 835 -5.48 8.02 -8.66
N ASN A 836 -6.01 7.51 -7.55
CA ASN A 836 -7.45 7.35 -7.30
C ASN A 836 -8.22 8.69 -7.31
N PHE A 837 -7.51 9.81 -7.10
CA PHE A 837 -8.04 11.17 -7.14
C PHE A 837 -7.67 11.91 -8.43
N SER A 838 -7.11 11.23 -9.44
CA SER A 838 -7.07 11.78 -10.81
C SER A 838 -8.50 12.02 -11.29
N TYR A 839 -8.76 13.17 -11.91
CA TYR A 839 -10.12 13.63 -12.12
C TYR A 839 -10.35 14.33 -13.46
N VAL A 840 -11.63 14.37 -13.85
CA VAL A 840 -12.16 15.34 -14.83
C VAL A 840 -13.08 16.31 -14.12
N ARG A 841 -12.99 17.60 -14.47
CA ARG A 841 -13.78 18.65 -13.81
C ARG A 841 -15.17 18.74 -14.42
N LEU A 842 -16.19 18.91 -13.60
CA LEU A 842 -17.57 19.17 -14.01
C LEU A 842 -18.12 20.29 -13.13
N ALA A 843 -19.30 20.80 -13.45
CA ALA A 843 -19.83 22.00 -12.79
C ALA A 843 -20.10 21.85 -11.29
N ASP A 844 -20.28 20.63 -10.80
CA ASP A 844 -20.52 20.29 -9.40
C ASP A 844 -19.29 19.65 -8.71
N GLY A 845 -18.11 19.67 -9.34
CA GLY A 845 -16.85 19.28 -8.72
C GLY A 845 -15.95 18.41 -9.59
N GLN A 846 -15.08 17.63 -8.96
CA GLN A 846 -14.12 16.74 -9.60
C GLN A 846 -14.66 15.30 -9.65
N LEU A 847 -14.86 14.74 -10.84
CA LEU A 847 -15.15 13.31 -11.04
C LEU A 847 -13.83 12.55 -11.00
N ASN A 848 -13.55 11.86 -9.89
CA ASN A 848 -12.30 11.12 -9.73
C ASN A 848 -12.40 9.65 -10.16
N ALA A 849 -11.29 8.90 -10.08
CA ALA A 849 -11.26 7.50 -10.46
C ALA A 849 -12.17 6.62 -9.56
N ILE A 850 -12.28 6.91 -8.26
CA ILE A 850 -13.21 6.20 -7.34
C ILE A 850 -14.67 6.41 -7.77
N ASP A 851 -15.03 7.64 -8.18
CA ASP A 851 -16.35 7.92 -8.76
C ASP A 851 -16.57 7.13 -10.05
N ALA A 852 -15.56 7.08 -10.92
CA ALA A 852 -15.63 6.35 -12.19
C ALA A 852 -15.77 4.82 -11.99
N PHE A 853 -15.07 4.23 -11.01
CA PHE A 853 -15.24 2.82 -10.62
C PHE A 853 -16.66 2.48 -10.20
N SER A 854 -17.39 3.45 -9.66
CA SER A 854 -18.77 3.29 -9.19
C SER A 854 -19.80 3.38 -10.32
N LEU A 855 -19.39 3.69 -11.56
CA LEU A 855 -20.27 3.73 -12.71
C LEU A 855 -20.59 2.31 -13.20
N ASP A 856 -21.79 2.13 -13.72
CA ASP A 856 -22.14 0.96 -14.53
C ASP A 856 -21.98 1.36 -16.01
N LEU A 857 -20.94 0.84 -16.66
CA LEU A 857 -20.62 1.11 -18.06
C LEU A 857 -20.67 -0.15 -18.94
N GLN A 858 -21.31 -1.23 -18.49
CA GLN A 858 -21.36 -2.50 -19.23
C GLN A 858 -21.98 -2.40 -20.63
N LYS A 859 -22.76 -1.34 -20.89
CA LYS A 859 -23.37 -1.03 -22.20
C LYS A 859 -22.66 0.08 -22.96
N CYS A 860 -21.62 0.68 -22.38
CA CYS A 860 -20.90 1.79 -22.98
C CYS A 860 -19.80 1.25 -23.91
N GLU A 861 -19.97 1.48 -25.21
CA GLU A 861 -19.02 1.04 -26.23
C GLU A 861 -17.81 1.99 -26.34
N LEU A 862 -17.99 3.26 -25.99
CA LEU A 862 -16.95 4.28 -26.13
C LEU A 862 -17.10 5.39 -25.08
N VAL A 863 -16.04 5.61 -24.30
CA VAL A 863 -15.86 6.83 -23.50
C VAL A 863 -14.76 7.67 -24.13
N THR A 864 -15.06 8.93 -24.46
CA THR A 864 -14.08 9.90 -24.95
C THR A 864 -13.82 10.94 -23.88
N LEU A 865 -12.59 11.01 -23.41
CA LEU A 865 -12.11 12.02 -22.47
C LEU A 865 -11.34 13.08 -23.27
N SER A 866 -12.05 14.10 -23.74
CA SER A 866 -11.49 15.22 -24.53
C SER A 866 -10.82 16.29 -23.66
N GLY A 867 -10.29 15.87 -22.51
CA GLY A 867 -9.63 16.73 -21.53
C GLY A 867 -8.12 16.54 -21.51
N CYS A 868 -7.40 17.54 -21.00
CA CYS A 868 -5.94 17.52 -20.84
C CYS A 868 -5.48 16.30 -20.02
N GLU A 869 -4.40 15.63 -20.48
CA GLU A 869 -3.64 14.59 -19.73
C GLU A 869 -4.46 13.40 -19.19
N THR A 870 -5.67 13.15 -19.71
CA THR A 870 -6.58 12.13 -19.17
C THR A 870 -6.07 10.69 -19.32
N GLY A 871 -5.05 10.46 -20.15
CA GLY A 871 -4.39 9.18 -20.37
C GLY A 871 -3.01 9.04 -19.72
N LEU A 872 -2.53 10.04 -18.97
CA LEU A 872 -1.33 9.93 -18.13
C LEU A 872 -1.66 9.11 -16.88
N ALA A 873 -0.95 8.01 -16.69
CA ALA A 873 -1.12 7.11 -15.56
C ALA A 873 0.24 6.79 -14.93
N LEU A 874 0.26 6.59 -13.61
CA LEU A 874 1.43 6.02 -12.94
C LEU A 874 1.43 4.50 -13.15
N SER A 875 2.56 3.94 -13.59
CA SER A 875 2.75 2.47 -13.60
C SER A 875 3.11 1.99 -12.19
N GLY A 876 2.24 1.19 -11.59
CA GLY A 876 2.50 0.48 -10.34
C GLY A 876 3.24 -0.85 -10.53
N GLY A 877 3.40 -1.62 -9.45
CA GLY A 877 3.88 -3.00 -9.54
C GLY A 877 3.00 -3.85 -10.46
N GLY A 878 3.62 -4.70 -11.27
CA GLY A 878 2.89 -5.39 -12.33
C GLY A 878 2.54 -4.51 -13.53
N ASP A 879 3.20 -3.36 -13.70
CA ASP A 879 2.93 -2.40 -14.79
C ASP A 879 1.43 -2.01 -14.88
N GLU A 880 0.81 -1.88 -13.71
CA GLU A 880 -0.60 -1.49 -13.59
C GLU A 880 -0.75 0.01 -13.84
N GLN A 881 -1.57 0.40 -14.82
CA GLN A 881 -1.89 1.80 -15.05
C GLN A 881 -2.91 2.27 -14.02
N LEU A 882 -2.52 3.10 -13.07
CA LEU A 882 -3.44 3.67 -12.08
C LEU A 882 -4.14 4.93 -12.61
N GLY A 883 -5.38 5.18 -12.20
CA GLY A 883 -6.14 6.39 -12.53
C GLY A 883 -7.40 6.16 -13.38
N LEU A 884 -7.81 7.20 -14.12
CA LEU A 884 -9.11 7.24 -14.81
C LEU A 884 -9.27 6.15 -15.88
N SER A 885 -8.24 5.89 -16.69
CA SER A 885 -8.28 4.85 -17.74
C SER A 885 -8.66 3.48 -17.17
N ARG A 886 -7.99 3.07 -16.09
CA ARG A 886 -8.30 1.82 -15.37
C ARG A 886 -9.72 1.83 -14.81
N ALA A 887 -10.14 2.94 -14.21
CA ALA A 887 -11.47 3.04 -13.59
C ALA A 887 -12.59 2.91 -14.62
N PHE A 888 -12.51 3.58 -15.78
CA PHE A 888 -13.52 3.47 -16.82
C PHE A 888 -13.57 2.08 -17.47
N LEU A 889 -12.42 1.45 -17.72
CA LEU A 889 -12.36 0.06 -18.21
C LEU A 889 -12.96 -0.91 -17.19
N ALA A 890 -12.60 -0.78 -15.90
CA ALA A 890 -13.10 -1.61 -14.82
C ALA A 890 -14.62 -1.45 -14.61
N ALA A 891 -15.16 -0.24 -14.81
CA ALA A 891 -16.58 0.05 -14.78
C ALA A 891 -17.36 -0.58 -15.96
N GLY A 892 -16.65 -1.07 -16.99
CA GLY A 892 -17.22 -1.87 -18.08
C GLY A 892 -17.16 -1.22 -19.46
N ALA A 893 -16.56 -0.04 -19.62
CA ALA A 893 -16.39 0.57 -20.94
C ALA A 893 -15.48 -0.31 -21.82
N THR A 894 -15.91 -0.59 -23.06
CA THR A 894 -15.12 -1.46 -23.96
C THR A 894 -13.96 -0.75 -24.65
N SER A 895 -14.09 0.57 -24.85
CA SER A 895 -13.08 1.40 -25.50
C SER A 895 -13.03 2.79 -24.88
N LEU A 896 -11.82 3.34 -24.81
CA LEU A 896 -11.55 4.72 -24.39
C LEU A 896 -10.79 5.48 -25.47
N VAL A 897 -11.12 6.75 -25.68
CA VAL A 897 -10.26 7.72 -26.39
C VAL A 897 -9.77 8.74 -25.37
N ILE A 898 -8.46 8.78 -25.16
CA ILE A 898 -7.80 9.57 -24.10
C ILE A 898 -6.59 10.32 -24.66
N SER A 899 -6.25 11.46 -24.04
CA SER A 899 -5.12 12.29 -24.44
C SER A 899 -3.85 11.97 -23.64
N LEU A 900 -2.68 12.02 -24.28
CA LEU A 900 -1.37 11.85 -23.65
C LEU A 900 -0.82 13.17 -23.07
N TRP A 901 -1.21 14.32 -23.63
CA TRP A 901 -0.79 15.65 -23.19
C TRP A 901 -1.88 16.70 -23.46
N PRO A 902 -1.78 17.92 -22.89
CA PRO A 902 -2.68 19.02 -23.22
C PRO A 902 -2.46 19.49 -24.67
N VAL A 903 -3.52 19.44 -25.48
CA VAL A 903 -3.50 19.86 -26.89
C VAL A 903 -4.21 21.19 -27.03
N GLU A 904 -3.84 21.92 -28.07
CA GLU A 904 -4.54 23.13 -28.50
C GLU A 904 -6.01 22.85 -28.85
N ASP A 905 -6.90 23.74 -28.39
CA ASP A 905 -8.36 23.60 -28.46
C ASP A 905 -8.90 23.46 -29.90
N ASN A 906 -8.36 24.20 -30.87
CA ASN A 906 -8.84 24.15 -32.26
C ASN A 906 -8.54 22.79 -32.89
N ALA A 907 -7.32 22.27 -32.71
CA ALA A 907 -6.91 20.96 -33.21
C ALA A 907 -7.76 19.84 -32.60
N THR A 908 -8.04 19.90 -31.30
CA THR A 908 -8.90 18.91 -30.60
C THR A 908 -10.32 18.92 -31.16
N ASN A 909 -10.94 20.09 -31.30
CA ASN A 909 -12.28 20.24 -31.83
C ASN A 909 -12.40 19.66 -33.26
N GLU A 910 -11.45 20.00 -34.14
CA GLU A 910 -11.44 19.49 -35.51
C GLU A 910 -11.21 17.96 -35.56
N LEU A 911 -10.28 17.45 -34.75
CA LEU A 911 -10.01 16.02 -34.65
C LEU A 911 -11.27 15.25 -34.20
N MET A 912 -11.92 15.70 -33.13
CA MET A 912 -13.10 15.01 -32.58
C MET A 912 -14.29 15.07 -33.52
N GLN A 913 -14.51 16.21 -34.19
CA GLN A 913 -15.56 16.34 -35.21
C GLN A 913 -15.36 15.31 -36.33
N ARG A 914 -14.15 15.22 -36.88
CA ARG A 914 -13.81 14.26 -37.96
C ARG A 914 -13.92 12.82 -37.46
N PHE A 915 -13.40 12.53 -36.26
CA PHE A 915 -13.47 11.20 -35.65
C PHE A 915 -14.92 10.71 -35.57
N TYR A 916 -15.83 11.48 -35.00
CA TYR A 916 -17.24 11.08 -34.89
C TYR A 916 -17.95 11.03 -36.25
N GLN A 917 -17.62 11.92 -37.19
CA GLN A 917 -18.17 11.85 -38.56
C GLN A 917 -17.84 10.52 -39.25
N HIS A 918 -16.57 10.10 -39.21
CA HIS A 918 -16.13 8.83 -39.81
C HIS A 918 -16.69 7.63 -39.05
N LEU A 919 -16.72 7.69 -37.72
CA LEU A 919 -17.29 6.64 -36.89
C LEU A 919 -18.78 6.40 -37.20
N LEU A 920 -19.54 7.48 -37.45
CA LEU A 920 -20.96 7.41 -37.82
C LEU A 920 -21.20 6.97 -39.28
N GLN A 921 -20.17 7.01 -40.13
CA GLN A 921 -20.22 6.46 -41.49
C GLN A 921 -20.02 4.94 -41.52
N GLY A 922 -19.75 4.31 -40.37
CA GLY A 922 -19.58 2.87 -40.23
C GLY A 922 -18.12 2.42 -40.22
N GLU A 923 -17.16 3.36 -40.19
CA GLU A 923 -15.76 3.01 -39.94
C GLU A 923 -15.56 2.43 -38.53
N SER A 924 -14.53 1.61 -38.37
CA SER A 924 -14.13 1.10 -37.05
C SER A 924 -13.62 2.25 -36.16
N LYS A 925 -13.61 2.07 -34.83
CA LYS A 925 -13.09 3.11 -33.91
C LYS A 925 -11.65 3.49 -34.25
N VAL A 926 -10.79 2.50 -34.55
CA VAL A 926 -9.39 2.73 -34.95
C VAL A 926 -9.27 3.40 -36.31
N GLN A 927 -10.08 3.01 -37.29
CA GLN A 927 -10.03 3.61 -38.63
C GLN A 927 -10.55 5.05 -38.61
N ALA A 928 -11.63 5.33 -37.88
CA ALA A 928 -12.17 6.67 -37.75
C ALA A 928 -11.15 7.62 -37.07
N LEU A 929 -10.46 7.16 -36.02
CA LEU A 929 -9.44 7.97 -35.34
C LEU A 929 -8.24 8.20 -36.27
N ARG A 930 -7.76 7.15 -36.95
CA ARG A 930 -6.71 7.24 -37.96
C ARG A 930 -7.07 8.26 -39.05
N THR A 931 -8.26 8.17 -39.64
CA THR A 931 -8.70 9.10 -40.70
C THR A 931 -8.70 10.54 -40.20
N ALA A 932 -9.16 10.79 -38.97
CA ALA A 932 -9.11 12.11 -38.35
C ALA A 932 -7.67 12.60 -38.17
N GLN A 933 -6.78 11.79 -37.62
CA GLN A 933 -5.36 12.14 -37.38
C GLN A 933 -4.61 12.41 -38.69
N CYS A 934 -4.73 11.52 -39.68
CA CYS A 934 -4.13 11.72 -41.01
C CYS A 934 -4.64 12.99 -41.67
N SER A 935 -5.92 13.33 -41.49
CA SER A 935 -6.46 14.54 -42.09
C SER A 935 -5.90 15.83 -41.50
N LEU A 936 -5.48 15.88 -40.24
CA LEU A 936 -4.75 17.03 -39.69
C LEU A 936 -3.29 17.03 -40.18
N LEU A 937 -2.65 15.86 -40.17
CA LEU A 937 -1.28 15.67 -40.64
C LEU A 937 -1.08 16.12 -42.11
N HIS A 938 -2.03 15.85 -43.00
CA HIS A 938 -1.94 16.20 -44.43
C HIS A 938 -2.27 17.67 -44.74
N GLN A 939 -2.54 18.51 -43.74
CA GLN A 939 -2.68 19.96 -43.92
C GLN A 939 -1.30 20.63 -44.03
N THR A 940 -0.60 20.38 -45.14
CA THR A 940 0.82 20.69 -45.34
C THR A 940 1.19 22.18 -45.25
N GLU A 941 0.22 23.09 -45.38
CA GLU A 941 0.40 24.55 -45.22
C GLU A 941 0.11 25.04 -43.79
N SER A 942 -0.19 24.15 -42.84
CA SER A 942 -0.55 24.45 -41.45
C SER A 942 0.51 23.99 -40.44
N MET A 943 0.54 24.62 -39.26
CA MET A 943 1.27 24.15 -38.09
C MET A 943 0.85 22.72 -37.65
N TYR A 944 -0.33 22.27 -38.06
CA TYR A 944 -0.91 20.96 -37.74
C TYR A 944 -0.11 19.76 -38.26
N VAL A 945 0.88 19.95 -39.14
CA VAL A 945 1.81 18.87 -39.52
C VAL A 945 2.60 18.35 -38.31
N HIS A 946 2.82 19.19 -37.28
CA HIS A 946 3.55 18.78 -36.08
C HIS A 946 2.77 17.72 -35.27
N PRO A 947 3.39 16.60 -34.84
CA PRO A 947 2.72 15.55 -34.06
C PRO A 947 1.99 16.02 -32.80
N TYR A 948 2.40 17.15 -32.20
CA TYR A 948 1.70 17.75 -31.07
C TYR A 948 0.18 17.91 -31.29
N PHE A 949 -0.25 18.26 -32.51
CA PHE A 949 -1.64 18.58 -32.82
C PHE A 949 -2.53 17.37 -33.09
N TRP A 950 -1.98 16.29 -33.63
CA TRP A 950 -2.76 15.12 -34.06
C TRP A 950 -2.43 13.82 -33.32
N ALA A 951 -1.25 13.70 -32.72
CA ALA A 951 -0.77 12.46 -32.11
C ALA A 951 -1.07 12.33 -30.59
N ALA A 952 -1.83 13.27 -30.04
CA ALA A 952 -2.08 13.29 -28.59
C ALA A 952 -3.09 12.23 -28.15
N PHE A 953 -4.04 11.88 -29.02
CA PHE A 953 -5.12 10.96 -28.68
C PHE A 953 -4.77 9.55 -29.09
N ARG A 954 -5.13 8.60 -28.22
CA ARG A 954 -5.04 7.17 -28.50
C ARG A 954 -6.34 6.45 -28.17
N LEU A 955 -6.61 5.38 -28.93
CA LEU A 955 -7.67 4.43 -28.61
C LEU A 955 -7.13 3.32 -27.71
N VAL A 956 -7.77 3.10 -26.56
CA VAL A 956 -7.51 1.98 -25.66
C VAL A 956 -8.71 1.03 -25.69
N GLY A 957 -8.48 -0.28 -25.85
CA GLY A 957 -9.55 -1.29 -25.82
C GLY A 957 -10.03 -1.77 -27.20
N ASP A 958 -11.33 -2.04 -27.33
CA ASP A 958 -11.94 -2.64 -28.54
C ASP A 958 -11.80 -1.73 -29.76
N VAL A 959 -11.50 -2.35 -30.90
CA VAL A 959 -11.20 -1.65 -32.16
C VAL A 959 -12.40 -1.54 -33.10
N GLY A 960 -13.42 -2.39 -32.91
CA GLY A 960 -14.51 -2.58 -33.85
C GLY A 960 -15.42 -1.37 -34.04
N PRO A 961 -16.30 -1.37 -35.06
CA PRO A 961 -17.28 -0.30 -35.28
C PRO A 961 -18.31 -0.21 -34.14
N LEU A 962 -19.06 0.89 -34.08
CA LEU A 962 -20.18 1.05 -33.13
C LEU A 962 -21.32 0.06 -33.45
N ARG A 963 -21.83 -0.63 -32.43
CA ARG A 963 -22.90 -1.64 -32.54
C ARG A 963 -24.28 -1.03 -32.37
N TYR A 964 -24.42 -0.04 -31.50
CA TYR A 964 -25.71 0.57 -31.13
C TYR A 964 -26.59 1.03 -32.32
N ARG A 965 -26.00 1.42 -33.47
CA ARG A 965 -26.77 1.88 -34.65
C ARG A 965 -27.00 0.84 -35.75
N ASN A 966 -26.30 -0.30 -35.75
CA ASN A 966 -26.56 -1.33 -36.77
C ASN A 966 -27.96 -1.95 -36.64
N ASN A 967 -28.59 -1.85 -35.45
CA ASN A 967 -29.96 -2.29 -35.21
C ASN A 967 -31.04 -1.22 -35.45
N GLN A 968 -30.68 0.02 -35.83
CA GLN A 968 -31.65 1.06 -36.21
C GLN A 968 -31.90 1.13 -37.73
N ARG A 969 -31.06 0.47 -38.54
CA ARG A 969 -31.19 0.41 -40.02
C ARG A 969 -31.80 -0.89 -40.55
N LEU A 970 -32.04 -1.88 -39.68
CA LEU A 970 -32.88 -3.05 -39.92
C LEU A 970 -34.29 -2.77 -39.40
#